data_AF-A0A0M4LSW8-F1
#
_entry.id   AF-A0A0M4LSW8-F1
#
_cell.length_a   1.000
_cell.length_b   1.000
_cell.length_c   1.000
_cell.angle_alpha   90.00
_cell.angle_beta   90.00
_cell.angle_gamma   90.00
#
_symmetry.space_group_name_H-M   'P 1'
#
loop_
_entity.id
_entity.type
_entity.pdbx_description
1 polymer ?
#
loop_
_entity_poly.entity_id
_entity_poly.type
_entity_poly.pdbx_seq_one_letter_code
_entity_poly.pdbx_strand_id
1 'polypeptide(L)'
;MAVVAAVAMLGGVAGVAGVSATAMADDGNASTTQSQTTDEKAAASVPTPLSTEGTNGVPDDPTLSAPAREKTVTANGDGTYKVALNVTGAKSAGTGEIVTNQPLDIVLVLDVSGSMAEKIAWNQPTKIDSLKTAVNNFIKATADENAKITDQNLQNRIALVKFAGTASDNVGNDTYWDYRWGQRYNNSQIVTNLTSNLNGLTSTVDSLNAAGATQADYGFQKARVALQNARTDAKKVIIFFTDGQPTSSNEFENSVANGAVRNAKVLKDAGATVYSIGVFGDANPNNTSTNWNNRFNAYMHAVSSNYPNATAWNRLGNRADNSSYYKAATDADQLNNIFGSIRQEITKTAEYADVTIHDKLSSWVVSSDGASVNGEPAGFTYTKTQHGQTAAWAGAPEATVAADGTVSWPVTSDGGKLEDGVTYTVSFNVKPTQAAFDNAASATPEKDAASDEANTDDPNKGNANSYFTNDNPGATVGYRTVVTSSQGGTTTSNPQTALYPQKPTITLPVSKITVTKTWSDGSENHADDSVQVQLKQDGRDYANGSATLNAAGNWTHEFTVSAGPEGHAYSVSEVKVEGYDSKVDKTDLKLQGLTAQSGAFTVTNTPSYVALPASDVKVTKVVQGHAANSDFSFNLKCVDSTDANAGKCADVTGLVNNGLTTTVSKGELTASGASATVGFGNGDLKFRVPTGNATQLVYKFNVTEDRTNVPAGWRYDGSTKTVTVTIAKNDDGQWAATVNDNNPTFMNKYIAVSSLPLTGGRSARDWLVCGGGLGLMALLAAAGYTVWRKRQLV
;
A
#
# COMPACT_ATOMS: atom_id res chain seq x y z
N MET A 1 -41.61 23.74 34.86
CA MET A 1 -41.66 25.08 35.50
C MET A 1 -41.32 26.13 34.43
N ALA A 2 -41.97 27.29 34.52
CA ALA A 2 -41.57 28.65 34.07
C ALA A 2 -40.77 28.82 32.75
N VAL A 3 -41.26 29.47 31.66
CA VAL A 3 -41.79 30.85 31.48
C VAL A 3 -40.67 31.89 31.68
N VAL A 4 -40.37 32.88 30.81
CA VAL A 4 -41.14 33.72 29.84
C VAL A 4 -40.66 33.52 28.39
N ALA A 5 -41.40 33.59 27.26
CA ALA A 5 -42.75 34.07 26.89
C ALA A 5 -42.92 35.55 26.42
N ALA A 6 -42.32 35.94 25.28
CA ALA A 6 -42.51 37.26 24.64
C ALA A 6 -42.81 37.18 23.11
N VAL A 7 -43.04 38.34 22.46
CA VAL A 7 -44.24 38.53 21.62
C VAL A 7 -44.11 39.46 20.38
N ALA A 8 -44.97 39.17 19.39
CA ALA A 8 -45.42 39.85 18.16
C ALA A 8 -45.13 41.34 17.82
N MET A 9 -45.09 41.63 16.51
CA MET A 9 -45.91 42.67 15.83
C MET A 9 -46.25 42.26 14.37
N LEU A 10 -47.24 42.93 13.76
CA LEU A 10 -47.84 42.71 12.43
C LEU A 10 -47.96 44.04 11.65
N GLY A 11 -47.94 44.03 10.31
CA GLY A 11 -48.50 45.14 9.50
C GLY A 11 -48.00 45.30 8.04
N GLY A 12 -48.95 45.47 7.08
CA GLY A 12 -48.74 45.97 5.69
C GLY A 12 -48.03 44.99 4.72
N VAL A 13 -48.53 44.57 3.54
CA VAL A 13 -49.64 44.96 2.62
C VAL A 13 -49.45 46.25 1.80
N ALA A 14 -49.03 46.13 0.52
CA ALA A 14 -49.57 46.82 -0.68
C ALA A 14 -48.73 46.58 -1.97
N GLY A 15 -49.36 46.60 -3.17
CA GLY A 15 -48.73 46.79 -4.52
C GLY A 15 -47.88 45.62 -5.07
N VAL A 16 -48.19 44.83 -6.12
CA VAL A 16 -49.03 44.92 -7.36
C VAL A 16 -48.30 45.49 -8.60
N ALA A 17 -48.49 44.79 -9.74
CA ALA A 17 -47.98 45.01 -11.12
C ALA A 17 -46.49 44.66 -11.36
N GLY A 18 -46.10 43.89 -12.39
CA GLY A 18 -46.89 42.98 -13.25
C GLY A 18 -47.01 43.35 -14.74
N VAL A 19 -45.99 43.00 -15.53
CA VAL A 19 -46.02 42.66 -16.97
C VAL A 19 -44.84 41.71 -17.22
N SER A 20 -44.86 40.57 -17.92
CA SER A 20 -45.69 40.01 -19.02
C SER A 20 -45.06 40.18 -20.41
N ALA A 21 -44.72 39.03 -21.01
CA ALA A 21 -44.45 38.80 -22.44
C ALA A 21 -43.17 39.46 -23.03
N THR A 22 -42.59 39.00 -24.15
CA THR A 22 -42.98 37.88 -25.03
C THR A 22 -41.73 37.17 -25.57
N ALA A 23 -41.84 35.89 -25.90
CA ALA A 23 -40.89 35.26 -26.83
C ALA A 23 -41.22 35.65 -28.29
N MET A 24 -40.18 35.78 -29.11
CA MET A 24 -40.27 35.77 -30.57
C MET A 24 -39.08 34.95 -31.09
N ALA A 25 -39.36 33.99 -31.96
CA ALA A 25 -38.36 33.39 -32.83
C ALA A 25 -38.53 33.97 -34.25
N ASP A 26 -37.47 33.95 -35.06
CA ASP A 26 -37.62 33.50 -36.45
C ASP A 26 -36.29 33.04 -37.08
N ASP A 27 -36.42 32.43 -38.27
CA ASP A 27 -35.43 31.82 -39.17
C ASP A 27 -33.96 32.34 -39.18
N GLY A 28 -33.02 31.40 -39.04
CA GLY A 28 -32.70 30.51 -40.17
C GLY A 28 -31.66 30.99 -41.21
N ASN A 29 -30.50 30.33 -41.25
CA ASN A 29 -29.77 30.03 -42.48
C ASN A 29 -28.87 28.78 -42.30
N ALA A 30 -28.63 28.02 -43.37
CA ALA A 30 -27.84 26.79 -43.35
C ALA A 30 -26.92 26.66 -44.58
N SER A 31 -25.65 26.34 -44.36
CA SER A 31 -24.65 26.00 -45.40
C SER A 31 -23.49 25.24 -44.74
N THR A 32 -23.60 23.91 -44.62
CA THR A 32 -22.98 22.90 -45.51
C THR A 32 -21.45 22.87 -45.55
N THR A 33 -20.90 21.96 -44.73
CA THR A 33 -19.99 20.88 -45.16
C THR A 33 -18.78 21.20 -46.05
N GLN A 34 -17.58 21.01 -45.50
CA GLN A 34 -16.54 20.26 -46.22
C GLN A 34 -15.57 19.56 -45.25
N SER A 35 -15.32 18.28 -45.51
CA SER A 35 -14.28 17.48 -44.83
C SER A 35 -13.10 17.28 -45.76
N GLN A 36 -11.87 17.39 -45.25
CA GLN A 36 -10.69 16.82 -45.90
C GLN A 36 -9.79 16.12 -44.86
N THR A 37 -9.19 15.02 -45.30
CA THR A 37 -8.45 14.05 -44.49
C THR A 37 -7.03 13.90 -45.02
N THR A 38 -6.03 13.79 -44.14
CA THR A 38 -4.79 13.07 -44.42
C THR A 38 -4.09 12.66 -43.12
N ASP A 39 -3.70 11.40 -43.03
CA ASP A 39 -2.83 10.86 -41.99
C ASP A 39 -1.36 10.89 -42.43
N GLU A 40 -0.41 11.23 -41.55
CA GLU A 40 0.91 10.56 -41.56
C GLU A 40 1.69 10.59 -40.22
N LYS A 41 1.51 9.51 -39.44
CA LYS A 41 2.55 8.65 -38.83
C LYS A 41 3.92 9.25 -38.38
N ALA A 42 4.01 9.47 -37.06
CA ALA A 42 5.06 8.98 -36.14
C ALA A 42 6.41 9.72 -35.90
N ALA A 43 6.97 9.38 -34.73
CA ALA A 43 8.38 9.44 -34.29
C ALA A 43 9.01 10.78 -33.81
N ALA A 44 8.73 11.07 -32.54
CA ALA A 44 9.72 11.43 -31.49
C ALA A 44 10.95 12.32 -31.84
N SER A 45 10.96 13.53 -31.27
CA SER A 45 12.10 13.99 -30.46
C SER A 45 11.65 14.96 -29.37
N VAL A 46 12.19 14.82 -28.16
CA VAL A 46 11.95 15.72 -27.01
C VAL A 46 13.15 16.64 -26.85
N PRO A 47 12.99 17.97 -26.89
CA PRO A 47 13.96 18.90 -26.33
C PRO A 47 13.83 18.87 -24.80
N THR A 48 14.90 18.54 -24.09
CA THR A 48 14.94 18.66 -22.62
C THR A 48 14.95 20.13 -22.18
N PRO A 49 14.39 20.47 -21.00
CA PRO A 49 14.28 21.85 -20.56
C PRO A 49 15.60 22.36 -19.96
N LEU A 50 16.14 23.46 -20.49
CA LEU A 50 17.08 24.32 -19.74
C LEU A 50 17.26 25.72 -20.35
N SER A 51 16.63 26.75 -19.75
CA SER A 51 17.22 28.09 -19.56
C SER A 51 16.25 29.04 -18.85
N THR A 52 16.65 29.53 -17.67
CA THR A 52 15.97 30.64 -16.99
C THR A 52 16.56 31.96 -17.50
N GLU A 53 15.88 32.64 -18.43
CA GLU A 53 16.33 33.98 -18.87
C GLU A 53 15.18 34.91 -19.32
N GLY A 54 14.95 35.99 -18.57
CA GLY A 54 14.67 37.28 -19.18
C GLY A 54 13.22 37.73 -19.51
N THR A 55 12.15 37.18 -18.92
CA THR A 55 10.78 37.75 -19.05
C THR A 55 10.58 39.06 -18.27
N ASN A 56 11.30 40.10 -18.67
CA ASN A 56 11.24 41.43 -18.05
C ASN A 56 9.92 42.16 -18.37
N GLY A 57 8.99 42.24 -17.42
CA GLY A 57 7.93 43.26 -17.47
C GLY A 57 6.63 43.01 -16.70
N VAL A 58 6.32 41.78 -16.30
CA VAL A 58 5.06 41.43 -15.63
C VAL A 58 5.36 40.68 -14.32
N PRO A 59 4.79 41.07 -13.17
CA PRO A 59 4.88 40.28 -11.93
C PRO A 59 4.03 39.01 -12.04
N ASP A 60 4.51 37.90 -11.48
CA ASP A 60 3.78 36.62 -11.47
C ASP A 60 2.41 36.71 -10.77
N ASP A 61 1.46 35.92 -11.27
CA ASP A 61 0.12 35.78 -10.67
C ASP A 61 0.13 34.77 -9.50
N PRO A 62 -0.77 34.89 -8.52
CA PRO A 62 -0.77 34.02 -7.34
C PRO A 62 -1.03 32.55 -7.72
N THR A 63 -0.04 31.69 -7.48
CA THR A 63 -0.14 30.24 -7.66
C THR A 63 -0.50 29.56 -6.34
N LEU A 64 -1.43 28.61 -6.38
CA LEU A 64 -1.56 27.61 -5.31
C LEU A 64 -0.44 26.56 -5.42
N SER A 65 -0.20 25.84 -4.33
CA SER A 65 0.60 24.60 -4.37
C SER A 65 -0.13 23.48 -5.13
N ALA A 66 0.39 22.26 -5.13
CA ALA A 66 -0.47 21.11 -5.40
C ALA A 66 -1.52 20.96 -4.27
N PRO A 67 -2.76 20.53 -4.57
CA PRO A 67 -3.82 20.39 -3.58
C PRO A 67 -3.48 19.32 -2.54
N ALA A 68 -3.75 19.60 -1.26
CA ALA A 68 -3.55 18.64 -0.18
C ALA A 68 -4.40 17.37 -0.42
N ARG A 69 -3.80 16.20 -0.22
CA ARG A 69 -4.37 14.91 -0.64
C ARG A 69 -3.73 13.76 0.12
N GLU A 70 -4.51 12.72 0.34
CA GLU A 70 -4.11 11.52 1.06
C GLU A 70 -4.80 10.28 0.49
N LYS A 71 -4.03 9.18 0.39
CA LYS A 71 -4.56 7.84 0.10
C LYS A 71 -4.40 6.97 1.34
N THR A 72 -5.50 6.35 1.78
CA THR A 72 -5.52 5.42 2.91
C THR A 72 -6.12 4.06 2.51
N VAL A 73 -5.78 3.03 3.27
CA VAL A 73 -6.32 1.67 3.13
C VAL A 73 -6.59 1.13 4.53
N THR A 74 -7.79 0.61 4.75
CA THR A 74 -8.26 0.11 6.05
C THR A 74 -8.83 -1.28 5.89
N ALA A 75 -8.40 -2.25 6.72
CA ALA A 75 -8.97 -3.60 6.70
C ALA A 75 -10.40 -3.61 7.27
N ASN A 76 -11.33 -4.29 6.59
CA ASN A 76 -12.73 -4.41 6.99
C ASN A 76 -12.97 -5.56 8.00
N GLY A 77 -11.96 -6.39 8.27
CA GLY A 77 -11.99 -7.50 9.23
C GLY A 77 -12.40 -8.87 8.66
N ASP A 78 -12.89 -8.91 7.42
CA ASP A 78 -13.32 -10.10 6.68
C ASP A 78 -12.30 -10.58 5.62
N GLY A 79 -11.15 -9.90 5.51
CA GLY A 79 -10.16 -10.10 4.45
C GLY A 79 -10.36 -9.20 3.22
N THR A 80 -11.36 -8.31 3.24
CA THR A 80 -11.47 -7.15 2.33
C THR A 80 -10.90 -5.89 2.97
N TYR A 81 -10.61 -4.88 2.14
CA TYR A 81 -10.01 -3.62 2.55
C TYR A 81 -10.74 -2.46 1.86
N LYS A 82 -11.06 -1.42 2.60
CA LYS A 82 -11.55 -0.15 2.05
C LYS A 82 -10.36 0.69 1.60
N VAL A 83 -10.32 1.03 0.31
CA VAL A 83 -9.41 2.06 -0.25
C VAL A 83 -10.14 3.39 -0.20
N ALA A 84 -9.45 4.46 0.21
CA ALA A 84 -9.96 5.83 0.15
C ALA A 84 -8.90 6.77 -0.45
N LEU A 85 -9.32 7.65 -1.36
CA LEU A 85 -8.51 8.73 -1.89
C LEU A 85 -9.24 10.05 -1.68
N ASN A 86 -8.56 11.02 -1.08
CA ASN A 86 -9.10 12.34 -0.85
C ASN A 86 -8.32 13.45 -1.56
N VAL A 87 -8.98 14.59 -1.78
CA VAL A 87 -8.36 15.85 -2.19
C VAL A 87 -9.07 16.99 -1.47
N THR A 88 -8.31 17.96 -0.98
CA THR A 88 -8.82 19.13 -0.25
C THR A 88 -8.76 20.36 -1.14
N GLY A 89 -9.91 20.99 -1.33
CA GLY A 89 -10.01 22.30 -1.96
C GLY A 89 -9.34 23.37 -1.11
N ALA A 90 -8.62 24.28 -1.76
CA ALA A 90 -8.07 25.46 -1.13
C ALA A 90 -8.32 26.66 -2.04
N LYS A 91 -8.64 27.78 -1.41
CA LYS A 91 -8.70 29.10 -2.02
C LYS A 91 -7.57 29.92 -1.43
N SER A 92 -6.87 30.70 -2.25
CA SER A 92 -6.12 31.81 -1.68
C SER A 92 -7.12 32.85 -1.21
N ALA A 93 -7.49 32.79 0.06
CA ALA A 93 -8.25 33.86 0.71
C ALA A 93 -7.54 35.21 0.50
N GLY A 94 -8.30 36.32 0.55
CA GLY A 94 -7.71 37.67 0.51
C GLY A 94 -6.77 37.97 1.69
N THR A 95 -6.72 37.07 2.66
CA THR A 95 -5.85 37.03 3.84
C THR A 95 -5.41 35.57 4.01
N GLY A 96 -4.22 35.24 3.53
CA GLY A 96 -3.91 33.86 3.14
C GLY A 96 -3.57 32.87 4.26
N GLU A 97 -3.66 31.59 3.89
CA GLU A 97 -2.67 30.57 4.23
C GLU A 97 -2.35 29.76 2.94
N ILE A 98 -1.15 29.17 2.85
CA ILE A 98 -0.58 28.55 1.62
C ILE A 98 -0.64 29.43 0.35
N VAL A 99 -0.46 30.74 0.52
CA VAL A 99 0.17 31.61 -0.48
C VAL A 99 1.25 32.41 0.23
N THR A 100 2.41 32.60 -0.42
CA THR A 100 3.40 33.60 0.00
C THR A 100 2.78 34.98 -0.19
N ASN A 101 2.06 35.44 0.83
CA ASN A 101 1.20 36.62 0.82
C ASN A 101 2.03 37.89 0.59
N GLN A 102 2.25 38.26 -0.67
CA GLN A 102 3.18 39.32 -1.03
C GLN A 102 2.67 40.69 -0.56
N PRO A 103 3.26 41.29 0.48
CA PRO A 103 2.68 42.50 1.06
C PRO A 103 2.94 43.71 0.16
N LEU A 104 2.13 44.76 0.28
CA LEU A 104 2.26 45.94 -0.57
C LEU A 104 3.10 47.04 0.11
N ASP A 105 4.06 47.60 -0.62
CA ASP A 105 4.73 48.85 -0.28
C ASP A 105 4.33 49.92 -1.30
N ILE A 106 3.50 50.86 -0.87
CA ILE A 106 2.77 51.79 -1.73
C ILE A 106 3.27 53.22 -1.49
N VAL A 107 3.69 53.93 -2.54
CA VAL A 107 4.01 55.36 -2.48
C VAL A 107 2.94 56.15 -3.23
N LEU A 108 2.26 57.03 -2.51
CA LEU A 108 1.36 58.02 -3.10
C LEU A 108 2.18 59.29 -3.37
N VAL A 109 2.32 59.65 -4.66
CA VAL A 109 3.11 60.81 -5.10
C VAL A 109 2.13 61.87 -5.57
N LEU A 110 1.92 62.86 -4.73
CA LEU A 110 0.78 63.76 -4.73
C LEU A 110 1.18 65.16 -5.17
N ASP A 111 0.51 65.67 -6.20
CA ASP A 111 0.67 67.04 -6.66
C ASP A 111 0.09 68.03 -5.65
N VAL A 112 0.88 69.03 -5.26
CA VAL A 112 0.46 70.14 -4.38
C VAL A 112 0.89 71.50 -4.97
N SER A 113 1.03 71.56 -6.30
CA SER A 113 1.31 72.78 -7.08
C SER A 113 0.16 73.80 -6.97
N GLY A 114 0.33 74.99 -7.58
CA GLY A 114 -0.69 76.04 -7.58
C GLY A 114 -1.93 75.70 -8.40
N SER A 115 -1.79 74.97 -9.51
CA SER A 115 -2.90 74.57 -10.38
C SER A 115 -3.89 73.64 -9.67
N MET A 116 -3.43 72.90 -8.67
CA MET A 116 -4.26 72.06 -7.81
C MET A 116 -5.29 72.83 -6.96
N ALA A 117 -5.16 74.16 -6.83
CA ALA A 117 -6.16 75.03 -6.18
C ALA A 117 -7.37 75.31 -7.10
N GLU A 118 -7.24 75.07 -8.40
CA GLU A 118 -8.35 75.21 -9.35
C GLU A 118 -9.41 74.13 -9.15
N LYS A 119 -10.62 74.41 -9.62
CA LYS A 119 -11.71 73.42 -9.66
C LYS A 119 -11.61 72.52 -10.89
N ILE A 120 -12.07 71.28 -10.76
CA ILE A 120 -12.17 70.35 -11.89
C ILE A 120 -13.22 70.85 -12.91
N ALA A 121 -14.33 71.41 -12.42
CA ALA A 121 -15.34 72.15 -13.16
C ALA A 121 -16.00 73.19 -12.22
N TRP A 122 -16.75 74.20 -12.70
CA TRP A 122 -17.20 75.32 -11.83
C TRP A 122 -17.98 74.85 -10.59
N ASN A 123 -18.76 73.78 -10.75
CA ASN A 123 -19.64 73.19 -9.74
C ASN A 123 -19.00 72.05 -8.93
N GLN A 124 -17.73 71.71 -9.20
CA GLN A 124 -16.99 70.67 -8.50
C GLN A 124 -16.07 71.25 -7.40
N PRO A 125 -15.53 70.40 -6.49
CA PRO A 125 -14.46 70.78 -5.57
C PRO A 125 -13.18 71.24 -6.29
N THR A 126 -12.21 71.73 -5.52
CA THR A 126 -10.84 71.91 -6.04
C THR A 126 -10.20 70.56 -6.35
N LYS A 127 -9.24 70.53 -7.28
CA LYS A 127 -8.48 69.31 -7.60
C LYS A 127 -7.77 68.75 -6.36
N ILE A 128 -7.26 69.63 -5.47
CA ILE A 128 -6.66 69.21 -4.20
C ILE A 128 -7.67 68.61 -3.22
N ASP A 129 -8.90 69.13 -3.12
CA ASP A 129 -9.95 68.54 -2.26
C ASP A 129 -10.43 67.18 -2.79
N SER A 130 -10.53 67.03 -4.12
CA SER A 130 -10.81 65.75 -4.77
C SER A 130 -9.67 64.73 -4.54
N LEU A 131 -8.41 65.15 -4.67
CA LEU A 131 -7.24 64.34 -4.34
C LEU A 131 -7.30 63.89 -2.88
N LYS A 132 -7.49 64.82 -1.93
CA LYS A 132 -7.60 64.49 -0.49
C LYS A 132 -8.67 63.44 -0.23
N THR A 133 -9.85 63.63 -0.82
CA THR A 133 -10.99 62.70 -0.67
C THR A 133 -10.63 61.29 -1.15
N ALA A 134 -10.08 61.17 -2.36
CA ALA A 134 -9.74 59.87 -2.94
C ALA A 134 -8.56 59.19 -2.24
N VAL A 135 -7.54 59.96 -1.84
CA VAL A 135 -6.39 59.46 -1.06
C VAL A 135 -6.82 59.02 0.34
N ASN A 136 -7.70 59.78 1.02
CA ASN A 136 -8.26 59.39 2.32
C ASN A 136 -9.09 58.10 2.22
N ASN A 137 -9.91 57.96 1.17
CA ASN A 137 -10.66 56.74 0.90
C ASN A 137 -9.73 55.54 0.64
N PHE A 138 -8.64 55.74 -0.11
CA PHE A 138 -7.62 54.70 -0.36
C PHE A 138 -6.86 54.30 0.92
N ILE A 139 -6.43 55.26 1.75
CA ILE A 139 -5.78 55.01 3.05
C ILE A 139 -6.71 54.22 3.95
N LYS A 140 -7.98 54.64 4.07
CA LYS A 140 -8.98 53.97 4.91
C LYS A 140 -9.26 52.55 4.44
N ALA A 141 -9.50 52.36 3.13
CA ALA A 141 -9.69 51.03 2.55
C ALA A 141 -8.47 50.10 2.69
N THR A 142 -7.26 50.66 2.81
CA THR A 142 -6.03 49.90 3.11
C THR A 142 -5.91 49.59 4.60
N ALA A 143 -6.36 50.48 5.49
CA ALA A 143 -6.42 50.24 6.93
C ALA A 143 -7.46 49.16 7.29
N ASP A 144 -8.63 49.21 6.65
CA ASP A 144 -9.69 48.20 6.76
C ASP A 144 -9.22 46.80 6.26
N GLU A 145 -8.21 46.76 5.38
CA GLU A 145 -7.56 45.52 4.93
C GLU A 145 -6.48 45.06 5.92
N ASN A 146 -5.59 45.97 6.36
CA ASN A 146 -4.56 45.69 7.36
C ASN A 146 -5.15 45.19 8.68
N ALA A 147 -6.34 45.66 9.07
CA ALA A 147 -7.06 45.21 10.26
C ALA A 147 -7.45 43.73 10.25
N LYS A 148 -7.43 43.06 9.09
CA LYS A 148 -7.66 41.61 8.94
C LYS A 148 -6.37 40.78 9.01
N ILE A 149 -5.20 41.42 8.96
CA ILE A 149 -3.89 40.77 8.84
C ILE A 149 -3.21 40.79 10.21
N THR A 150 -3.17 39.62 10.87
CA THR A 150 -2.64 39.45 12.22
C THR A 150 -1.13 39.68 12.32
N ASP A 151 -0.35 39.31 11.30
CA ASP A 151 1.09 39.61 11.25
C ASP A 151 1.34 41.01 10.67
N GLN A 152 1.83 41.91 11.51
CA GLN A 152 2.21 43.27 11.15
C GLN A 152 3.31 43.33 10.05
N ASN A 153 4.10 42.26 9.87
CA ASN A 153 5.09 42.17 8.80
C ASN A 153 4.47 41.90 7.42
N LEU A 154 3.25 41.36 7.37
CA LEU A 154 2.50 41.11 6.13
C LEU A 154 1.48 42.22 5.82
N GLN A 155 1.29 43.20 6.72
CA GLN A 155 0.42 44.36 6.48
C GLN A 155 0.97 45.28 5.37
N ASN A 156 0.07 45.95 4.66
CA ASN A 156 0.40 46.90 3.60
C ASN A 156 0.95 48.20 4.21
N ARG A 157 1.97 48.79 3.57
CA ARG A 157 2.61 50.03 4.00
C ARG A 157 2.34 51.14 3.00
N ILE A 158 1.98 52.32 3.50
CA ILE A 158 1.82 53.54 2.68
C ILE A 158 2.93 54.53 3.05
N ALA A 159 3.53 55.15 2.04
CA ALA A 159 4.31 56.38 2.14
C ALA A 159 3.58 57.49 1.40
N LEU A 160 3.67 58.71 1.93
CA LEU A 160 3.12 59.92 1.33
C LEU A 160 4.27 60.82 0.85
N VAL A 161 4.25 61.21 -0.42
CA VAL A 161 5.19 62.16 -1.03
C VAL A 161 4.38 63.30 -1.62
N LYS A 162 4.76 64.55 -1.34
CA LYS A 162 4.17 65.74 -1.98
C LYS A 162 5.19 66.39 -2.90
N PHE A 163 4.77 66.92 -4.05
CA PHE A 163 5.64 67.67 -4.95
C PHE A 163 5.00 68.96 -5.45
N ALA A 164 5.83 70.00 -5.58
CA ALA A 164 5.47 71.28 -6.16
C ALA A 164 6.73 72.12 -6.47
N GLY A 165 7.31 72.80 -5.47
CA GLY A 165 8.49 73.64 -5.61
C GLY A 165 9.80 72.93 -5.21
N THR A 166 10.69 73.64 -4.52
CA THR A 166 12.04 73.18 -4.16
C THR A 166 12.08 71.84 -3.43
N ALA A 167 13.04 70.99 -3.75
CA ALA A 167 13.26 69.74 -3.02
C ALA A 167 13.70 70.01 -1.57
N SER A 168 13.23 69.16 -0.65
CA SER A 168 13.62 69.16 0.77
C SER A 168 13.81 67.72 1.26
N ASP A 169 14.85 67.50 2.05
CA ASP A 169 15.20 66.18 2.62
C ASP A 169 14.51 65.90 3.97
N ASN A 170 13.78 66.88 4.52
CA ASN A 170 12.94 66.68 5.70
C ASN A 170 11.76 65.75 5.40
N VAL A 171 11.32 65.02 6.42
CA VAL A 171 10.01 64.32 6.41
C VAL A 171 8.98 65.22 7.11
N GLY A 172 7.92 65.62 6.39
CA GLY A 172 6.87 66.48 6.93
C GLY A 172 6.14 67.29 5.86
N ASN A 173 5.41 68.34 6.26
CA ASN A 173 4.60 69.18 5.36
C ASN A 173 5.19 70.60 5.20
N ASP A 174 6.48 70.72 4.88
CA ASP A 174 7.17 72.02 4.90
C ASP A 174 6.86 72.91 3.69
N THR A 175 7.03 74.22 3.90
CA THR A 175 6.93 75.28 2.89
C THR A 175 8.16 76.18 2.93
N TYR A 176 8.49 76.80 1.80
CA TYR A 176 9.52 77.83 1.69
C TYR A 176 8.90 79.19 1.34
N TRP A 177 9.65 80.27 1.54
CA TRP A 177 9.25 81.63 1.17
C TRP A 177 9.96 82.07 -0.11
N ASP A 178 9.21 82.50 -1.13
CA ASP A 178 9.80 83.08 -2.34
C ASP A 178 9.75 84.61 -2.28
N TYR A 179 10.92 85.22 -2.07
CA TYR A 179 11.09 86.67 -2.00
C TYR A 179 10.74 87.41 -3.29
N ARG A 180 10.66 86.73 -4.44
CA ARG A 180 10.26 87.34 -5.73
C ARG A 180 8.76 87.59 -5.81
N TRP A 181 7.97 86.78 -5.10
CA TRP A 181 6.51 86.77 -5.17
C TRP A 181 5.82 87.06 -3.84
N GLY A 182 6.58 87.17 -2.73
CA GLY A 182 6.06 87.56 -1.43
C GLY A 182 5.10 86.54 -0.79
N GLN A 183 5.25 85.26 -1.12
CA GLN A 183 4.34 84.19 -0.71
C GLN A 183 5.06 82.88 -0.37
N ARG A 184 4.34 81.97 0.30
CA ARG A 184 4.82 80.62 0.62
C ARG A 184 4.44 79.63 -0.48
N TYR A 185 5.35 78.70 -0.77
CA TYR A 185 5.15 77.58 -1.67
C TYR A 185 5.55 76.26 -1.01
N ASN A 186 5.02 75.14 -1.51
CA ASN A 186 5.35 73.81 -1.01
C ASN A 186 6.75 73.37 -1.41
N ASN A 187 7.49 72.82 -0.45
CA ASN A 187 8.61 71.94 -0.77
C ASN A 187 8.12 70.62 -1.37
N SER A 188 8.94 70.05 -2.25
CA SER A 188 8.82 68.68 -2.77
C SER A 188 9.57 67.70 -1.86
N GLN A 189 8.84 66.92 -1.06
CA GLN A 189 9.41 66.10 0.01
C GLN A 189 8.55 64.89 0.38
N ILE A 190 9.13 63.96 1.14
CA ILE A 190 8.38 62.90 1.82
C ILE A 190 7.57 63.57 2.94
N VAL A 191 6.28 63.26 3.02
CA VAL A 191 5.39 63.70 4.11
C VAL A 191 5.31 62.64 5.19
N THR A 192 5.27 61.36 4.78
CA THR A 192 5.27 60.20 5.68
C THR A 192 6.08 59.06 5.04
N ASN A 193 7.01 58.48 5.79
CA ASN A 193 7.75 57.27 5.38
C ASN A 193 6.81 56.05 5.28
N LEU A 194 7.26 54.96 4.64
CA LEU A 194 6.50 53.69 4.56
C LEU A 194 6.09 53.20 5.96
N THR A 195 4.79 53.18 6.24
CA THR A 195 4.22 52.73 7.52
C THR A 195 2.98 51.85 7.30
N SER A 196 2.82 50.79 8.09
CA SER A 196 1.57 50.02 8.19
C SER A 196 0.62 50.56 9.27
N ASN A 197 1.13 51.41 10.17
CA ASN A 197 0.29 52.23 11.03
C ASN A 197 -0.24 53.41 10.21
N LEU A 198 -1.46 53.25 9.68
CA LEU A 198 -2.13 54.23 8.82
C LEU A 198 -2.94 55.29 9.60
N ASN A 199 -2.96 55.21 10.93
CA ASN A 199 -3.67 56.18 11.76
C ASN A 199 -3.06 57.59 11.63
N GLY A 200 -3.90 58.60 11.40
CA GLY A 200 -3.46 59.99 11.23
C GLY A 200 -2.89 60.34 9.85
N LEU A 201 -2.70 59.38 8.94
CA LEU A 201 -2.30 59.69 7.55
C LEU A 201 -3.40 60.47 6.82
N THR A 202 -4.68 60.26 7.13
CA THR A 202 -5.78 61.07 6.58
C THR A 202 -5.67 62.53 7.02
N SER A 203 -5.52 62.80 8.31
CA SER A 203 -5.30 64.16 8.83
C SER A 203 -4.01 64.82 8.28
N THR A 204 -3.01 64.00 7.94
CA THR A 204 -1.79 64.45 7.26
C THR A 204 -2.10 64.91 5.83
N VAL A 205 -2.91 64.15 5.08
CA VAL A 205 -3.39 64.49 3.73
C VAL A 205 -4.31 65.71 3.76
N ASP A 206 -5.20 65.82 4.74
CA ASP A 206 -6.09 66.97 4.93
C ASP A 206 -5.31 68.28 5.12
N SER A 207 -4.10 68.21 5.71
CA SER A 207 -3.20 69.35 5.92
C SER A 207 -2.45 69.83 4.66
N LEU A 208 -2.52 69.08 3.54
CA LEU A 208 -1.91 69.50 2.28
C LEU A 208 -2.64 70.73 1.71
N ASN A 209 -1.91 71.65 1.11
CA ASN A 209 -2.45 72.86 0.49
C ASN A 209 -1.79 73.06 -0.88
N ALA A 210 -2.53 73.60 -1.85
CA ALA A 210 -2.05 73.81 -3.22
C ALA A 210 -1.26 75.13 -3.34
N ALA A 211 0.06 75.05 -3.60
CA ALA A 211 0.93 76.20 -3.76
C ALA A 211 2.31 75.82 -4.35
N GLY A 212 2.67 76.34 -5.53
CA GLY A 212 4.00 76.21 -6.13
C GLY A 212 3.98 75.85 -7.61
N ALA A 213 5.16 75.58 -8.18
CA ALA A 213 5.32 74.98 -9.51
C ALA A 213 4.98 73.47 -9.48
N THR A 214 5.27 72.72 -10.56
CA THR A 214 4.93 71.29 -10.71
C THR A 214 6.20 70.46 -10.96
N GLN A 215 7.11 70.45 -9.98
CA GLN A 215 8.40 69.73 -10.03
C GLN A 215 8.23 68.22 -9.81
N ALA A 216 7.61 67.56 -10.79
CA ALA A 216 7.35 66.12 -10.75
C ALA A 216 8.63 65.26 -10.77
N ASP A 217 9.76 65.81 -11.20
CA ASP A 217 11.06 65.14 -11.14
C ASP A 217 11.55 64.96 -9.69
N TYR A 218 11.39 65.98 -8.85
CA TYR A 218 11.56 65.88 -7.40
C TYR A 218 10.50 64.96 -6.77
N GLY A 219 9.26 64.97 -7.26
CA GLY A 219 8.23 64.00 -6.84
C GLY A 219 8.68 62.55 -7.00
N PHE A 220 9.11 62.16 -8.20
CA PHE A 220 9.65 60.82 -8.44
C PHE A 220 11.03 60.58 -7.77
N GLN A 221 11.85 61.61 -7.56
CA GLN A 221 13.09 61.49 -6.77
C GLN A 221 12.77 61.11 -5.31
N LYS A 222 11.77 61.75 -4.70
CA LYS A 222 11.35 61.47 -3.31
C LYS A 222 10.62 60.14 -3.20
N ALA A 223 9.91 59.71 -4.25
CA ALA A 223 9.38 58.34 -4.35
C ALA A 223 10.49 57.27 -4.36
N ARG A 224 11.60 57.52 -5.06
CA ARG A 224 12.79 56.64 -5.00
C ARG A 224 13.39 56.56 -3.60
N VAL A 225 13.45 57.67 -2.86
CA VAL A 225 13.92 57.68 -1.46
C VAL A 225 12.95 56.93 -0.54
N ALA A 226 11.64 57.14 -0.68
CA ALA A 226 10.62 56.45 0.12
C ALA A 226 10.69 54.91 -0.02
N LEU A 227 11.05 54.40 -1.21
CA LEU A 227 11.22 52.96 -1.48
C LEU A 227 12.62 52.40 -1.15
N GLN A 228 13.57 53.20 -0.63
CA GLN A 228 14.87 52.65 -0.18
C GLN A 228 14.72 51.67 0.98
N ASN A 229 13.72 51.87 1.83
CA ASN A 229 13.38 50.99 2.95
C ASN A 229 12.20 50.06 2.61
N ALA A 230 11.92 49.84 1.32
CA ALA A 230 10.92 48.87 0.89
C ALA A 230 11.37 47.43 1.20
N ARG A 231 10.42 46.62 1.65
CA ARG A 231 10.57 45.17 1.83
C ARG A 231 11.05 44.51 0.54
N THR A 232 12.00 43.59 0.64
CA THR A 232 12.48 42.79 -0.51
C THR A 232 11.37 41.90 -1.05
N ASP A 233 10.63 41.27 -0.15
CA ASP A 233 9.44 40.44 -0.39
C ASP A 233 8.23 41.23 -0.92
N ALA A 234 8.11 42.53 -0.64
CA ALA A 234 6.91 43.30 -1.00
C ALA A 234 6.77 43.65 -2.50
N LYS A 235 5.53 43.68 -2.99
CA LYS A 235 5.16 44.30 -4.27
C LYS A 235 5.19 45.82 -4.12
N LYS A 236 5.97 46.47 -4.98
CA LYS A 236 6.24 47.92 -4.89
C LYS A 236 5.34 48.66 -5.86
N VAL A 237 4.52 49.58 -5.36
CA VAL A 237 3.52 50.31 -6.15
C VAL A 237 3.71 51.82 -5.96
N ILE A 238 3.72 52.57 -7.06
CA ILE A 238 3.71 54.02 -7.05
C ILE A 238 2.41 54.48 -7.71
N ILE A 239 1.67 55.36 -7.04
CA ILE A 239 0.51 56.05 -7.63
C ILE A 239 0.88 57.53 -7.75
N PHE A 240 1.21 57.95 -8.96
CA PHE A 240 1.56 59.33 -9.30
C PHE A 240 0.31 60.09 -9.75
N PHE A 241 -0.06 61.13 -9.01
CA PHE A 241 -1.15 62.03 -9.35
C PHE A 241 -0.59 63.35 -9.90
N THR A 242 -1.20 63.92 -10.95
CA THR A 242 -1.00 65.34 -11.32
C THR A 242 -2.20 65.89 -12.10
N ASP A 243 -2.47 67.18 -11.91
CA ASP A 243 -3.35 67.98 -12.78
C ASP A 243 -2.56 68.78 -13.83
N GLY A 244 -1.22 68.65 -13.81
CA GLY A 244 -0.34 69.76 -14.08
C GLY A 244 0.68 69.54 -15.18
N GLN A 245 1.26 70.67 -15.59
CA GLN A 245 2.26 70.80 -16.62
C GLN A 245 3.64 70.72 -15.96
N PRO A 246 4.45 69.65 -16.14
CA PRO A 246 5.72 69.50 -15.42
C PRO A 246 6.65 70.70 -15.66
N THR A 247 6.94 71.44 -14.59
CA THR A 247 7.48 72.80 -14.66
C THR A 247 8.18 73.21 -13.36
N SER A 248 9.20 74.05 -13.48
CA SER A 248 9.76 74.83 -12.36
C SER A 248 9.14 76.24 -12.28
N SER A 249 8.27 76.57 -13.23
CA SER A 249 7.66 77.88 -13.45
C SER A 249 6.18 77.75 -13.86
N ASN A 250 5.84 78.10 -15.10
CA ASN A 250 4.48 78.08 -15.66
C ASN A 250 4.38 77.28 -16.98
N GLU A 251 5.51 76.95 -17.64
CA GLU A 251 5.53 76.35 -18.98
C GLU A 251 6.10 74.92 -18.99
N PHE A 252 5.95 74.18 -20.10
CA PHE A 252 6.26 72.74 -20.14
C PHE A 252 7.77 72.54 -20.26
N GLU A 253 8.39 72.16 -19.16
CA GLU A 253 9.84 72.08 -19.07
C GLU A 253 10.30 70.65 -19.39
N ASN A 254 10.87 70.48 -20.60
CA ASN A 254 11.45 69.23 -21.06
C ASN A 254 12.46 68.64 -20.06
N SER A 255 13.17 69.49 -19.31
CA SER A 255 14.05 69.12 -18.19
C SER A 255 13.31 68.38 -17.08
N VAL A 256 12.22 68.97 -16.56
CA VAL A 256 11.39 68.43 -15.47
C VAL A 256 10.66 67.17 -15.93
N ALA A 257 9.99 67.21 -17.09
CA ALA A 257 9.30 66.06 -17.67
C ALA A 257 10.24 64.86 -17.84
N ASN A 258 11.45 65.08 -18.37
CA ASN A 258 12.43 64.00 -18.56
C ASN A 258 13.21 63.66 -17.27
N GLY A 259 13.23 64.51 -16.26
CA GLY A 259 13.68 64.18 -14.90
C GLY A 259 12.74 63.17 -14.24
N ALA A 260 11.43 63.45 -14.27
CA ALA A 260 10.38 62.57 -13.80
C ALA A 260 10.40 61.21 -14.51
N VAL A 261 10.44 61.19 -15.85
CA VAL A 261 10.49 59.93 -16.63
C VAL A 261 11.74 59.10 -16.29
N ARG A 262 12.93 59.72 -16.11
CA ARG A 262 14.14 58.99 -15.71
C ARG A 262 14.05 58.43 -14.29
N ASN A 263 13.53 59.19 -13.33
CA ASN A 263 13.32 58.68 -11.97
C ASN A 263 12.25 57.58 -11.93
N ALA A 264 11.18 57.70 -12.72
CA ALA A 264 10.16 56.67 -12.88
C ALA A 264 10.70 55.40 -13.55
N LYS A 265 11.60 55.51 -14.56
CA LYS A 265 12.27 54.34 -15.12
C LYS A 265 13.13 53.62 -14.07
N VAL A 266 13.91 54.32 -13.25
CA VAL A 266 14.69 53.67 -12.17
C VAL A 266 13.79 52.91 -11.18
N LEU A 267 12.56 53.37 -10.93
CA LEU A 267 11.58 52.63 -10.12
C LEU A 267 11.04 51.38 -10.84
N LYS A 268 10.70 51.49 -12.12
CA LYS A 268 10.22 50.38 -12.95
C LYS A 268 11.29 49.29 -13.15
N ASP A 269 12.54 49.71 -13.35
CA ASP A 269 13.72 48.83 -13.45
C ASP A 269 14.03 48.13 -12.11
N ALA A 270 13.63 48.73 -10.97
CA ALA A 270 13.67 48.11 -9.64
C ALA A 270 12.40 47.27 -9.32
N GLY A 271 11.62 46.90 -10.33
CA GLY A 271 10.46 46.01 -10.21
C GLY A 271 9.18 46.67 -9.68
N ALA A 272 9.10 48.01 -9.61
CA ALA A 272 7.93 48.70 -9.09
C ALA A 272 6.90 49.06 -10.17
N THR A 273 5.61 48.85 -9.88
CA THR A 273 4.50 49.22 -10.77
C THR A 273 4.14 50.71 -10.59
N VAL A 274 4.23 51.51 -11.65
CA VAL A 274 3.87 52.94 -11.63
C VAL A 274 2.52 53.15 -12.30
N TYR A 275 1.49 53.45 -11.51
CA TYR A 275 0.25 54.04 -12.00
C TYR A 275 0.41 55.56 -12.12
N SER A 276 -0.16 56.16 -13.15
CA SER A 276 -0.27 57.61 -13.30
C SER A 276 -1.74 58.03 -13.44
N ILE A 277 -2.13 59.10 -12.76
CA ILE A 277 -3.50 59.62 -12.71
C ILE A 277 -3.48 61.09 -13.14
N GLY A 278 -4.12 61.39 -14.26
CA GLY A 278 -4.21 62.74 -14.81
C GLY A 278 -5.57 63.39 -14.53
N VAL A 279 -5.57 64.60 -13.97
CA VAL A 279 -6.79 65.38 -13.68
C VAL A 279 -6.72 66.75 -14.37
N PHE A 280 -6.58 66.71 -15.70
CA PHE A 280 -6.52 67.86 -16.59
C PHE A 280 -7.48 67.67 -17.77
N GLY A 281 -7.94 68.76 -18.39
CA GLY A 281 -9.06 68.74 -19.36
C GLY A 281 -8.88 67.80 -20.55
N ASP A 282 -7.66 67.69 -21.08
CA ASP A 282 -7.32 66.83 -22.23
C ASP A 282 -6.77 65.43 -21.82
N ALA A 283 -6.97 65.00 -20.57
CA ALA A 283 -6.44 63.74 -20.05
C ALA A 283 -7.10 62.51 -20.73
N ASN A 284 -6.31 61.78 -21.52
CA ASN A 284 -6.81 60.70 -22.37
C ASN A 284 -5.82 59.52 -22.43
N PRO A 285 -6.04 58.44 -21.65
CA PRO A 285 -5.18 57.26 -21.62
C PRO A 285 -5.15 56.39 -22.88
N ASN A 286 -6.00 56.70 -23.87
CA ASN A 286 -5.97 56.05 -25.18
C ASN A 286 -5.11 56.82 -26.20
N ASN A 287 -4.73 58.07 -25.92
CA ASN A 287 -3.93 58.88 -26.84
C ASN A 287 -2.43 58.71 -26.59
N THR A 288 -1.84 57.70 -27.23
CA THR A 288 -0.42 57.33 -27.15
C THR A 288 0.52 58.20 -28.00
N SER A 289 0.01 59.22 -28.69
CA SER A 289 0.80 60.07 -29.59
C SER A 289 1.87 60.89 -28.85
N THR A 290 3.12 60.86 -29.31
CA THR A 290 4.22 61.68 -28.74
C THR A 290 4.32 63.10 -29.33
N ASN A 291 3.30 63.54 -30.07
CA ASN A 291 3.24 64.89 -30.65
C ASN A 291 3.11 65.98 -29.57
N TRP A 292 3.62 67.19 -29.84
CA TRP A 292 3.66 68.31 -28.88
C TRP A 292 2.28 68.71 -28.31
N ASN A 293 1.23 68.60 -29.12
CA ASN A 293 -0.15 68.89 -28.68
C ASN A 293 -0.65 67.85 -27.65
N ASN A 294 -0.09 66.64 -27.64
CA ASN A 294 -0.43 65.55 -26.71
C ASN A 294 0.63 65.34 -25.61
N ARG A 295 1.55 66.30 -25.42
CA ARG A 295 2.72 66.17 -24.53
C ARG A 295 2.40 65.75 -23.09
N PHE A 296 1.22 66.11 -22.56
CA PHE A 296 0.78 65.70 -21.23
C PHE A 296 0.43 64.21 -21.17
N ASN A 297 -0.41 63.71 -22.08
CA ASN A 297 -0.77 62.28 -22.15
C ASN A 297 0.47 61.42 -22.46
N ALA A 298 1.34 61.88 -23.35
CA ALA A 298 2.63 61.25 -23.65
C ALA A 298 3.55 61.20 -22.41
N TYR A 299 3.64 62.29 -21.65
CA TYR A 299 4.36 62.35 -20.37
C TYR A 299 3.77 61.37 -19.34
N MET A 300 2.45 61.34 -19.17
CA MET A 300 1.75 60.44 -18.23
C MET A 300 1.94 58.97 -18.60
N HIS A 301 1.94 58.66 -19.89
CA HIS A 301 2.32 57.34 -20.41
C HIS A 301 3.79 57.01 -20.10
N ALA A 302 4.72 57.94 -20.31
CA ALA A 302 6.15 57.73 -20.11
C ALA A 302 6.53 57.44 -18.64
N VAL A 303 5.90 58.12 -17.68
CA VAL A 303 6.13 57.80 -16.25
C VAL A 303 5.48 56.47 -15.85
N SER A 304 4.29 56.16 -16.37
CA SER A 304 3.55 54.93 -16.02
C SER A 304 4.26 53.63 -16.45
N SER A 305 3.84 52.50 -15.88
CA SER A 305 4.24 51.17 -16.32
C SER A 305 3.65 50.75 -17.67
N ASN A 306 2.85 51.58 -18.37
CA ASN A 306 2.48 51.27 -19.77
C ASN A 306 3.70 51.23 -20.67
N TYR A 307 4.75 51.99 -20.34
CA TYR A 307 5.98 52.10 -21.11
C TYR A 307 7.17 51.93 -20.16
N PRO A 308 7.54 50.68 -19.79
CA PRO A 308 8.58 50.44 -18.79
C PRO A 308 9.94 51.01 -19.21
N ASN A 309 10.23 51.00 -20.52
CA ASN A 309 11.50 51.46 -21.09
C ASN A 309 11.52 52.92 -21.55
N ALA A 310 10.55 53.74 -21.11
CA ALA A 310 10.53 55.17 -21.44
C ALA A 310 11.76 55.91 -20.90
N THR A 311 12.33 56.82 -21.71
CA THR A 311 13.54 57.59 -21.36
C THR A 311 13.39 59.11 -21.51
N ALA A 312 12.30 59.55 -22.15
CA ALA A 312 11.82 60.92 -22.21
C ALA A 312 10.30 60.91 -22.44
N TRP A 313 9.59 62.01 -22.19
CA TRP A 313 8.14 62.09 -22.41
C TRP A 313 7.71 61.77 -23.85
N ASN A 314 8.59 62.01 -24.83
CA ASN A 314 8.39 61.70 -26.25
C ASN A 314 9.16 60.46 -26.73
N ARG A 315 9.82 59.72 -25.83
CA ARG A 315 10.61 58.50 -26.12
C ARG A 315 10.17 57.37 -25.22
N LEU A 316 8.99 56.85 -25.52
CA LEU A 316 8.28 55.84 -24.72
C LEU A 316 8.89 54.43 -24.81
N GLY A 317 9.42 54.06 -25.97
CA GLY A 317 9.81 52.68 -26.26
C GLY A 317 8.59 51.76 -26.43
N ASN A 318 8.77 50.46 -26.23
CA ASN A 318 7.68 49.48 -26.36
C ASN A 318 6.65 49.66 -25.23
N ARG A 319 5.37 49.50 -25.58
CA ARG A 319 4.28 49.39 -24.62
C ARG A 319 4.33 47.99 -23.97
N ALA A 320 3.93 47.88 -22.71
CA ALA A 320 3.67 46.59 -22.09
C ALA A 320 2.33 46.01 -22.57
N ASP A 321 2.27 44.69 -22.72
CA ASP A 321 1.07 43.97 -23.15
C ASP A 321 -0.05 44.08 -22.11
N ASN A 322 -1.30 44.19 -22.59
CA ASN A 322 -2.52 44.35 -21.79
C ASN A 322 -2.50 45.51 -20.75
N SER A 323 -1.51 46.40 -20.80
CA SER A 323 -1.25 47.36 -19.72
C SER A 323 -2.27 48.50 -19.67
N SER A 324 -2.63 48.95 -18.46
CA SER A 324 -3.65 49.99 -18.22
C SER A 324 -3.26 50.95 -17.08
N TYR A 325 -1.98 51.31 -17.00
CA TYR A 325 -1.39 52.02 -15.85
C TYR A 325 -1.52 53.55 -15.87
N TYR A 326 -1.81 54.17 -17.02
CA TYR A 326 -2.28 55.56 -17.07
C TYR A 326 -3.82 55.55 -16.96
N LYS A 327 -4.37 56.32 -16.01
CA LYS A 327 -5.80 56.57 -15.82
C LYS A 327 -6.06 58.09 -15.86
N ALA A 328 -7.27 58.52 -16.20
CA ALA A 328 -7.67 59.93 -16.21
C ALA A 328 -9.01 60.10 -15.49
N ALA A 329 -9.18 61.20 -14.75
CA ALA A 329 -10.44 61.55 -14.08
C ALA A 329 -10.92 62.94 -14.49
N THR A 330 -12.19 63.06 -14.88
CA THR A 330 -12.84 64.35 -15.18
C THR A 330 -13.70 64.89 -14.04
N ASP A 331 -13.80 64.16 -12.93
CA ASP A 331 -14.54 64.53 -11.72
C ASP A 331 -14.03 63.76 -10.48
N ALA A 332 -14.56 64.11 -9.30
CA ALA A 332 -14.14 63.54 -8.03
C ALA A 332 -14.56 62.07 -7.84
N ASP A 333 -15.67 61.64 -8.44
CA ASP A 333 -16.21 60.28 -8.28
C ASP A 333 -15.46 59.30 -9.16
N GLN A 334 -15.12 59.69 -10.40
CA GLN A 334 -14.15 58.97 -11.23
C GLN A 334 -12.81 58.80 -10.51
N LEU A 335 -12.33 59.83 -9.81
CA LEU A 335 -11.07 59.74 -9.08
C LEU A 335 -11.15 58.73 -7.91
N ASN A 336 -12.23 58.75 -7.13
CA ASN A 336 -12.52 57.73 -6.12
C ASN A 336 -12.57 56.32 -6.74
N ASN A 337 -13.29 56.17 -7.85
CA ASN A 337 -13.44 54.91 -8.58
C ASN A 337 -12.11 54.40 -9.14
N ILE A 338 -11.21 55.28 -9.60
CA ILE A 338 -9.88 54.92 -10.08
C ILE A 338 -9.03 54.35 -8.95
N PHE A 339 -8.96 55.01 -7.79
CA PHE A 339 -8.25 54.45 -6.63
C PHE A 339 -8.85 53.12 -6.15
N GLY A 340 -10.18 52.98 -6.20
CA GLY A 340 -10.88 51.70 -5.98
C GLY A 340 -10.47 50.62 -6.98
N SER A 341 -10.44 50.95 -8.28
CA SER A 341 -10.04 50.03 -9.35
C SER A 341 -8.58 49.60 -9.23
N ILE A 342 -7.67 50.50 -8.82
CA ILE A 342 -6.25 50.20 -8.61
C ILE A 342 -6.08 49.24 -7.42
N ARG A 343 -6.80 49.45 -6.31
CA ARG A 343 -6.82 48.46 -5.19
C ARG A 343 -7.30 47.09 -5.69
N GLN A 344 -8.37 47.05 -6.49
CA GLN A 344 -8.90 45.81 -7.05
C GLN A 344 -7.95 45.12 -8.04
N GLU A 345 -7.25 45.88 -8.89
CA GLU A 345 -6.22 45.40 -9.84
C GLU A 345 -5.02 44.76 -9.10
N ILE A 346 -4.80 45.13 -7.84
CA ILE A 346 -3.76 44.58 -6.96
C ILE A 346 -4.24 43.34 -6.18
N THR A 347 -5.55 43.11 -6.01
CA THR A 347 -6.11 41.95 -5.27
C THR A 347 -6.65 40.86 -6.21
N LYS A 348 -6.01 39.68 -6.16
CA LYS A 348 -6.37 38.46 -6.91
C LYS A 348 -6.55 37.27 -5.96
N THR A 349 -7.40 36.29 -6.32
CA THR A 349 -7.60 35.03 -5.58
C THR A 349 -7.51 33.82 -6.51
N ALA A 350 -6.76 32.80 -6.12
CA ALA A 350 -6.61 31.53 -6.83
C ALA A 350 -7.47 30.42 -6.21
N GLU A 351 -8.02 29.54 -7.04
CA GLU A 351 -8.86 28.37 -6.66
C GLU A 351 -8.53 27.18 -7.57
N TYR A 352 -8.72 25.94 -7.11
CA TYR A 352 -8.55 24.76 -7.96
C TYR A 352 -9.78 24.50 -8.86
N ALA A 353 -9.53 24.09 -10.10
CA ALA A 353 -10.54 23.65 -11.08
C ALA A 353 -10.02 22.43 -11.87
N ASP A 354 -10.88 21.82 -12.70
CA ASP A 354 -10.59 20.61 -13.51
C ASP A 354 -9.92 19.47 -12.71
N VAL A 355 -10.28 19.33 -11.42
CA VAL A 355 -9.63 18.38 -10.52
C VAL A 355 -10.10 16.97 -10.82
N THR A 356 -9.17 16.03 -11.05
CA THR A 356 -9.47 14.62 -11.31
C THR A 356 -8.49 13.74 -10.54
N ILE A 357 -8.99 12.77 -9.76
CA ILE A 357 -8.16 11.76 -9.09
C ILE A 357 -8.04 10.55 -10.02
N HIS A 358 -6.81 10.05 -10.19
CA HIS A 358 -6.52 8.81 -10.93
C HIS A 358 -5.80 7.81 -10.04
N ASP A 359 -6.27 6.56 -9.98
CA ASP A 359 -5.63 5.47 -9.25
C ASP A 359 -5.87 4.14 -9.98
N LYS A 360 -4.81 3.38 -10.22
CA LYS A 360 -4.86 2.07 -10.90
C LYS A 360 -4.47 0.99 -9.91
N LEU A 361 -5.30 -0.03 -9.74
CA LEU A 361 -5.00 -1.13 -8.81
C LEU A 361 -3.77 -1.95 -9.24
N SER A 362 -3.07 -2.52 -8.26
CA SER A 362 -2.01 -3.50 -8.51
C SER A 362 -2.62 -4.87 -8.87
N SER A 363 -1.83 -5.76 -9.48
CA SER A 363 -2.22 -7.16 -9.75
C SER A 363 -2.55 -7.98 -8.49
N TRP A 364 -2.18 -7.47 -7.31
CA TRP A 364 -2.42 -8.12 -6.02
C TRP A 364 -3.85 -7.93 -5.50
N VAL A 365 -4.62 -6.97 -6.03
CA VAL A 365 -5.97 -6.65 -5.55
C VAL A 365 -6.97 -6.43 -6.69
N VAL A 366 -8.21 -6.83 -6.46
CA VAL A 366 -9.38 -6.58 -7.32
C VAL A 366 -10.53 -6.06 -6.48
N SER A 367 -11.57 -5.49 -7.11
CA SER A 367 -12.77 -5.08 -6.37
C SER A 367 -13.40 -6.24 -5.60
N SER A 368 -13.88 -5.96 -4.39
CA SER A 368 -14.70 -6.90 -3.63
C SER A 368 -16.21 -6.71 -3.86
N ASP A 369 -16.62 -5.72 -4.65
CA ASP A 369 -18.04 -5.40 -4.89
C ASP A 369 -18.70 -6.40 -5.86
N GLY A 370 -19.97 -6.72 -5.61
CA GLY A 370 -20.74 -7.69 -6.40
C GLY A 370 -21.15 -7.21 -7.80
N ALA A 371 -21.07 -5.91 -8.08
CA ALA A 371 -21.29 -5.33 -9.41
C ALA A 371 -20.00 -5.18 -10.23
N SER A 372 -18.84 -5.59 -9.69
CA SER A 372 -17.56 -5.58 -10.41
C SER A 372 -17.59 -6.48 -11.65
N VAL A 373 -17.14 -5.92 -12.79
CA VAL A 373 -16.88 -6.67 -14.03
C VAL A 373 -15.37 -6.91 -14.10
N ASN A 374 -14.95 -8.14 -14.43
CA ASN A 374 -13.53 -8.55 -14.53
C ASN A 374 -12.63 -8.30 -13.30
N GLY A 375 -13.19 -7.91 -12.14
CA GLY A 375 -12.42 -7.47 -10.97
C GLY A 375 -12.12 -5.96 -10.93
N GLU A 376 -12.59 -5.20 -11.91
CA GLU A 376 -12.46 -3.74 -11.99
C GLU A 376 -13.15 -3.04 -10.79
N PRO A 377 -12.59 -1.93 -10.27
CA PRO A 377 -13.16 -1.15 -9.18
C PRO A 377 -14.64 -0.79 -9.35
N ALA A 378 -15.45 -1.12 -8.34
CA ALA A 378 -16.89 -0.83 -8.27
C ALA A 378 -17.30 -0.57 -6.81
N GLY A 379 -18.58 -0.26 -6.58
CA GLY A 379 -19.10 0.06 -5.24
C GLY A 379 -18.61 1.40 -4.68
N PHE A 380 -18.37 2.39 -5.57
CA PHE A 380 -17.86 3.70 -5.18
C PHE A 380 -18.81 4.45 -4.24
N THR A 381 -18.23 5.05 -3.21
CA THR A 381 -18.90 5.91 -2.23
C THR A 381 -18.18 7.25 -2.15
N TYR A 382 -18.95 8.34 -2.00
CA TYR A 382 -18.42 9.71 -2.04
C TYR A 382 -18.80 10.47 -0.77
N THR A 383 -17.85 11.19 -0.18
CA THR A 383 -18.09 12.07 0.97
C THR A 383 -17.47 13.45 0.77
N LYS A 384 -18.05 14.45 1.42
CA LYS A 384 -17.40 15.74 1.73
C LYS A 384 -17.12 15.81 3.22
N THR A 385 -15.98 16.41 3.58
CA THR A 385 -15.67 16.83 4.95
C THR A 385 -15.50 18.34 4.96
N GLN A 386 -16.29 19.05 5.77
CA GLN A 386 -16.25 20.50 5.91
C GLN A 386 -16.31 20.87 7.40
N HIS A 387 -15.45 21.78 7.86
CA HIS A 387 -15.31 22.13 9.29
C HIS A 387 -15.15 20.91 10.22
N GLY A 388 -14.48 19.86 9.75
CA GLY A 388 -14.30 18.59 10.48
C GLY A 388 -15.55 17.70 10.57
N GLN A 389 -16.65 18.04 9.90
CA GLN A 389 -17.85 17.19 9.81
C GLN A 389 -17.89 16.48 8.45
N THR A 390 -18.00 15.15 8.47
CA THR A 390 -18.04 14.31 7.25
C THR A 390 -19.46 13.86 6.93
N ALA A 391 -19.89 14.06 5.68
CA ALA A 391 -21.21 13.66 5.18
C ALA A 391 -21.13 13.00 3.80
N ALA A 392 -22.11 12.15 3.47
CA ALA A 392 -22.24 11.55 2.15
C ALA A 392 -22.58 12.61 1.09
N TRP A 393 -21.89 12.59 -0.05
CA TRP A 393 -22.06 13.57 -1.12
C TRP A 393 -23.01 13.02 -2.19
N ALA A 394 -24.31 13.25 -2.00
CA ALA A 394 -25.37 12.74 -2.88
C ALA A 394 -25.37 13.35 -4.31
N GLY A 395 -24.63 14.43 -4.54
CA GLY A 395 -24.43 15.07 -5.84
C GLY A 395 -22.98 15.00 -6.33
N ALA A 396 -22.24 13.95 -5.94
CA ALA A 396 -20.91 13.70 -6.47
C ALA A 396 -20.96 13.28 -7.94
N PRO A 397 -20.01 13.70 -8.79
CA PRO A 397 -19.78 13.06 -10.07
C PRO A 397 -19.41 11.58 -9.87
N GLU A 398 -19.81 10.71 -10.79
CA GLU A 398 -19.45 9.30 -10.74
C GLU A 398 -17.99 9.08 -11.15
N ALA A 399 -17.29 8.20 -10.42
CA ALA A 399 -15.99 7.68 -10.83
C ALA A 399 -16.15 6.72 -12.01
N THR A 400 -15.24 6.83 -12.97
CA THR A 400 -15.16 5.95 -14.14
C THR A 400 -13.98 5.00 -13.99
N VAL A 401 -14.03 3.85 -14.68
CA VAL A 401 -12.88 2.95 -14.81
C VAL A 401 -12.54 2.81 -16.29
N ALA A 402 -11.26 3.00 -16.62
CA ALA A 402 -10.76 2.78 -17.97
C ALA A 402 -10.47 1.28 -18.21
N ALA A 403 -10.39 0.87 -19.48
CA ALA A 403 -10.19 -0.54 -19.87
C ALA A 403 -8.82 -1.15 -19.47
N ASP A 404 -7.96 -0.40 -18.78
CA ASP A 404 -6.72 -0.85 -18.15
C ASP A 404 -6.83 -1.01 -16.61
N GLY A 405 -8.03 -0.83 -16.05
CA GLY A 405 -8.31 -0.86 -14.62
C GLY A 405 -8.09 0.48 -13.88
N THR A 406 -7.74 1.56 -14.58
CA THR A 406 -7.50 2.87 -13.95
C THR A 406 -8.82 3.56 -13.56
N VAL A 407 -9.04 3.74 -12.26
CA VAL A 407 -10.11 4.61 -11.72
C VAL A 407 -9.78 6.06 -12.08
N SER A 408 -10.76 6.78 -12.59
CA SER A 408 -10.70 8.23 -12.85
C SER A 408 -11.95 8.90 -12.30
N TRP A 409 -11.80 9.69 -11.24
CA TRP A 409 -12.89 10.41 -10.57
C TRP A 409 -12.75 11.93 -10.74
N PRO A 410 -13.62 12.59 -11.53
CA PRO A 410 -13.65 14.04 -11.61
C PRO A 410 -14.26 14.64 -10.34
N VAL A 411 -13.51 15.51 -9.67
CA VAL A 411 -13.89 16.15 -8.41
C VAL A 411 -14.37 17.56 -8.71
N THR A 412 -15.67 17.73 -8.97
CA THR A 412 -16.26 19.03 -9.30
C THR A 412 -17.46 19.35 -8.41
N SER A 413 -17.45 20.57 -7.86
CA SER A 413 -18.58 21.16 -7.12
C SER A 413 -19.34 22.14 -8.01
N ASP A 414 -20.46 22.68 -7.51
CA ASP A 414 -21.21 23.72 -8.20
C ASP A 414 -20.29 24.89 -8.61
N GLY A 415 -20.25 25.20 -9.91
CA GLY A 415 -19.35 26.20 -10.48
C GLY A 415 -17.98 25.68 -10.98
N GLY A 416 -17.71 24.37 -10.93
CA GLY A 416 -16.54 23.74 -11.54
C GLY A 416 -15.21 23.97 -10.80
N LYS A 417 -15.28 24.49 -9.58
CA LYS A 417 -14.14 24.72 -8.67
C LYS A 417 -14.31 23.89 -7.40
N LEU A 418 -13.22 23.65 -6.67
CA LEU A 418 -13.30 23.11 -5.31
C LEU A 418 -13.59 24.22 -4.28
N GLU A 419 -14.40 23.90 -3.28
CA GLU A 419 -14.72 24.76 -2.14
C GLU A 419 -13.53 24.83 -1.16
N ASP A 420 -13.35 25.98 -0.53
CA ASP A 420 -12.22 26.24 0.37
C ASP A 420 -12.31 25.41 1.66
N GLY A 421 -11.21 24.74 2.03
CA GLY A 421 -11.11 23.89 3.21
C GLY A 421 -11.99 22.63 3.18
N VAL A 422 -12.61 22.30 2.05
CA VAL A 422 -13.47 21.11 1.89
C VAL A 422 -12.65 19.94 1.36
N THR A 423 -12.65 18.82 2.09
CA THR A 423 -12.03 17.57 1.64
C THR A 423 -13.06 16.68 0.97
N TYR A 424 -12.83 16.34 -0.29
CA TYR A 424 -13.66 15.44 -1.10
C TYR A 424 -12.99 14.07 -1.12
N THR A 425 -13.75 13.01 -0.84
CA THR A 425 -13.20 11.64 -0.76
C THR A 425 -14.02 10.69 -1.62
N VAL A 426 -13.35 9.87 -2.42
CA VAL A 426 -13.90 8.65 -3.02
C VAL A 426 -13.40 7.44 -2.23
N SER A 427 -14.25 6.43 -2.08
CA SER A 427 -13.84 5.16 -1.48
C SER A 427 -14.57 3.97 -2.09
N PHE A 428 -13.87 2.84 -2.17
CA PHE A 428 -14.37 1.56 -2.69
C PHE A 428 -13.68 0.40 -1.96
N ASN A 429 -14.22 -0.81 -2.04
CA ASN A 429 -13.65 -1.98 -1.37
C ASN A 429 -12.92 -2.91 -2.36
N VAL A 430 -11.79 -3.45 -1.90
CA VAL A 430 -10.94 -4.40 -2.63
C VAL A 430 -10.72 -5.68 -1.81
N LYS A 431 -10.39 -6.77 -2.50
CA LYS A 431 -9.96 -8.06 -1.95
C LYS A 431 -8.68 -8.52 -2.67
N PRO A 432 -7.81 -9.31 -2.01
CA PRO A 432 -6.62 -9.85 -2.67
C PRO A 432 -6.97 -10.87 -3.75
N THR A 433 -6.12 -10.98 -4.78
CA THR A 433 -6.21 -12.01 -5.83
C THR A 433 -5.66 -13.36 -5.33
N GLN A 434 -5.97 -14.47 -6.02
CA GLN A 434 -5.41 -15.79 -5.67
C GLN A 434 -3.87 -15.78 -5.75
N ALA A 435 -3.31 -15.20 -6.81
CA ALA A 435 -1.87 -15.01 -6.97
C ALA A 435 -1.21 -14.24 -5.80
N ALA A 436 -1.93 -13.32 -5.15
CA ALA A 436 -1.43 -12.61 -3.98
C ALA A 436 -1.31 -13.53 -2.75
N PHE A 437 -2.30 -14.40 -2.51
CA PHE A 437 -2.22 -15.42 -1.47
C PHE A 437 -1.14 -16.47 -1.75
N ASP A 438 -0.98 -16.87 -3.01
CA ASP A 438 0.03 -17.85 -3.42
C ASP A 438 1.44 -17.31 -3.25
N ASN A 439 1.66 -16.04 -3.64
CA ASN A 439 2.92 -15.35 -3.41
C ASN A 439 3.22 -15.17 -1.92
N ALA A 440 2.22 -14.83 -1.10
CA ALA A 440 2.37 -14.68 0.34
C ALA A 440 2.70 -16.01 1.08
N ALA A 441 2.37 -17.16 0.49
CA ALA A 441 2.71 -18.49 0.99
C ALA A 441 4.02 -19.06 0.39
N SER A 442 4.65 -18.35 -0.56
CA SER A 442 5.92 -18.77 -1.18
C SER A 442 7.08 -18.72 -0.18
N ALA A 443 8.08 -19.60 -0.35
CA ALA A 443 9.37 -19.47 0.36
C ALA A 443 10.23 -18.34 -0.23
N THR A 444 9.95 -17.92 -1.46
CA THR A 444 10.51 -16.74 -2.10
C THR A 444 9.37 -15.91 -2.69
N PRO A 445 8.66 -15.11 -1.87
CA PRO A 445 7.68 -14.17 -2.37
C PRO A 445 8.35 -13.16 -3.30
N GLU A 446 7.74 -12.87 -4.45
CA GLU A 446 8.07 -11.64 -5.18
C GLU A 446 7.79 -10.46 -4.26
N LYS A 447 8.84 -9.72 -3.92
CA LYS A 447 8.75 -8.44 -3.24
C LYS A 447 8.56 -7.34 -4.26
N ASP A 448 7.50 -6.57 -4.10
CA ASP A 448 7.32 -5.33 -4.85
C ASP A 448 8.42 -4.33 -4.42
N ALA A 449 9.24 -3.87 -5.37
CA ALA A 449 10.59 -3.36 -5.12
C ALA A 449 10.69 -1.99 -4.41
N ALA A 450 9.58 -1.51 -3.84
CA ALA A 450 9.45 -0.24 -3.13
C ALA A 450 9.17 -0.38 -1.62
N SER A 451 9.14 -1.60 -1.06
CA SER A 451 8.79 -1.85 0.35
C SER A 451 9.69 -1.19 1.39
N ASP A 452 10.97 -0.97 1.05
CA ASP A 452 12.01 -0.75 2.07
C ASP A 452 12.33 0.74 2.31
N GLU A 453 12.24 1.60 1.29
CA GLU A 453 12.68 3.02 1.37
C GLU A 453 11.57 4.08 1.24
N ALA A 454 10.51 3.83 0.47
CA ALA A 454 9.66 4.91 -0.06
C ALA A 454 8.48 5.36 0.82
N ASN A 455 8.11 4.61 1.86
CA ASN A 455 7.01 4.96 2.77
C ASN A 455 7.50 4.88 4.23
N THR A 456 7.40 5.98 4.97
CA THR A 456 7.73 6.06 6.41
C THR A 456 6.53 5.77 7.30
N ASP A 457 5.33 5.93 6.77
CA ASP A 457 4.10 6.10 7.56
C ASP A 457 3.15 4.90 7.40
N ASP A 458 3.57 3.85 6.68
CA ASP A 458 2.80 2.60 6.57
C ASP A 458 2.86 1.79 7.88
N PRO A 459 1.72 1.47 8.53
CA PRO A 459 1.70 0.66 9.74
C PRO A 459 2.20 -0.79 9.54
N ASN A 460 2.31 -1.26 8.29
CA ASN A 460 2.82 -2.58 7.94
C ASN A 460 4.31 -2.58 7.54
N LYS A 461 5.01 -1.44 7.62
CA LYS A 461 6.39 -1.32 7.13
C LYS A 461 7.32 -2.42 7.66
N GLY A 462 8.01 -3.11 6.75
CA GLY A 462 8.96 -4.18 7.06
C GLY A 462 8.33 -5.56 7.27
N ASN A 463 7.02 -5.70 7.19
CA ASN A 463 6.36 -7.00 7.09
C ASN A 463 6.62 -7.62 5.70
N ALA A 464 7.01 -8.89 5.66
CA ALA A 464 7.33 -9.60 4.42
C ALA A 464 6.11 -9.89 3.53
N ASN A 465 4.91 -9.92 4.12
CA ASN A 465 3.66 -10.27 3.42
C ASN A 465 2.77 -9.03 3.16
N SER A 466 3.40 -7.90 2.85
CA SER A 466 2.72 -6.62 2.60
C SER A 466 2.81 -6.17 1.15
N TYR A 467 1.66 -5.80 0.58
CA TYR A 467 1.46 -5.60 -0.86
C TYR A 467 0.82 -4.24 -1.14
N PHE A 468 1.33 -3.48 -2.12
CA PHE A 468 0.72 -2.20 -2.50
C PHE A 468 -0.67 -2.40 -3.12
N THR A 469 -1.60 -1.50 -2.82
CA THR A 469 -2.95 -1.53 -3.43
C THR A 469 -2.99 -0.97 -4.84
N ASN A 470 -1.96 -0.27 -5.30
CA ASN A 470 -1.90 0.36 -6.61
C ASN A 470 -0.61 0.11 -7.38
N ASP A 471 -0.72 0.19 -8.70
CA ASP A 471 0.37 0.11 -9.68
C ASP A 471 1.30 1.33 -9.59
N ASN A 472 2.53 1.19 -10.06
CA ASN A 472 3.56 2.23 -10.02
C ASN A 472 3.38 3.19 -11.23
N PRO A 473 3.46 4.53 -11.07
CA PRO A 473 4.08 5.29 -9.98
C PRO A 473 3.23 5.45 -8.70
N GLY A 474 1.95 5.10 -8.73
CA GLY A 474 0.96 5.32 -7.68
C GLY A 474 -0.15 6.27 -8.13
N ALA A 475 -1.08 6.57 -7.22
CA ALA A 475 -2.19 7.48 -7.49
C ALA A 475 -1.70 8.90 -7.82
N THR A 476 -2.46 9.63 -8.64
CA THR A 476 -2.21 11.05 -8.96
C THR A 476 -3.49 11.87 -8.83
N VAL A 477 -3.32 13.19 -8.66
CA VAL A 477 -4.36 14.17 -8.94
C VAL A 477 -3.94 15.05 -10.10
N GLY A 478 -4.77 15.13 -11.14
CA GLY A 478 -4.73 16.18 -12.15
C GLY A 478 -5.55 17.38 -11.69
N TYR A 479 -5.09 18.60 -11.97
CA TYR A 479 -5.78 19.84 -11.57
C TYR A 479 -5.33 21.04 -12.44
N ARG A 480 -6.07 22.15 -12.32
CA ARG A 480 -5.66 23.49 -12.73
C ARG A 480 -5.82 24.48 -11.59
N THR A 481 -5.12 25.60 -11.69
CA THR A 481 -5.34 26.78 -10.86
C THR A 481 -6.07 27.85 -11.68
N VAL A 482 -7.19 28.37 -11.18
CA VAL A 482 -7.93 29.51 -11.74
C VAL A 482 -7.70 30.72 -10.87
N VAL A 483 -6.96 31.70 -11.38
CA VAL A 483 -6.76 33.00 -10.76
C VAL A 483 -7.89 33.92 -11.18
N THR A 484 -8.59 34.48 -10.19
CA THR A 484 -9.72 35.39 -10.36
C THR A 484 -9.33 36.76 -9.82
N SER A 485 -9.40 37.80 -10.64
CA SER A 485 -9.28 39.19 -10.18
C SER A 485 -10.55 39.62 -9.44
N SER A 486 -10.44 40.57 -8.52
CA SER A 486 -11.63 41.11 -7.82
C SER A 486 -12.61 41.89 -8.74
N GLN A 487 -12.26 42.10 -10.02
CA GLN A 487 -13.15 42.61 -11.08
C GLN A 487 -13.83 41.49 -11.90
N GLY A 488 -13.65 40.21 -11.53
CA GLY A 488 -14.30 39.06 -12.17
C GLY A 488 -13.56 38.47 -13.39
N GLY A 489 -12.55 39.16 -13.92
CA GLY A 489 -11.70 38.59 -14.98
C GLY A 489 -10.83 37.44 -14.45
N THR A 490 -10.79 36.32 -15.18
CA THR A 490 -10.09 35.09 -14.80
C THR A 490 -8.95 34.73 -15.75
N THR A 491 -7.92 34.06 -15.21
CA THR A 491 -6.87 33.35 -15.94
C THR A 491 -6.76 31.93 -15.40
N THR A 492 -6.53 30.96 -16.28
CA THR A 492 -6.50 29.53 -15.92
C THR A 492 -5.16 28.92 -16.34
N SER A 493 -4.56 28.13 -15.46
CA SER A 493 -3.27 27.47 -15.74
C SER A 493 -3.37 26.40 -16.83
N ASN A 494 -2.21 26.01 -17.35
CA ASN A 494 -2.04 24.71 -17.99
C ASN A 494 -2.39 23.58 -16.99
N PRO A 495 -2.77 22.38 -17.45
CA PRO A 495 -2.96 21.22 -16.58
C PRO A 495 -1.69 20.91 -15.77
N GLN A 496 -1.89 20.55 -14.50
CA GLN A 496 -0.85 20.15 -13.57
C GLN A 496 -1.20 18.76 -13.02
N THR A 497 -0.20 17.95 -12.71
CA THR A 497 -0.39 16.60 -12.14
C THR A 497 0.54 16.41 -10.96
N ALA A 498 0.06 15.82 -9.87
CA ALA A 498 0.87 15.56 -8.68
C ALA A 498 0.54 14.19 -8.05
N LEU A 499 1.60 13.44 -7.68
CA LEU A 499 1.48 12.12 -7.06
C LEU A 499 0.92 12.20 -5.63
N TYR A 500 0.15 11.20 -5.21
CA TYR A 500 -0.16 10.99 -3.80
C TYR A 500 1.12 10.59 -3.04
N PRO A 501 1.44 11.21 -1.89
CA PRO A 501 2.66 10.90 -1.16
C PRO A 501 2.60 9.55 -0.41
N GLN A 502 1.42 9.08 -0.01
CA GLN A 502 1.24 7.80 0.66
C GLN A 502 1.16 6.65 -0.35
N LYS A 503 1.87 5.55 -0.05
CA LYS A 503 1.76 4.27 -0.75
C LYS A 503 1.34 3.16 0.24
N PRO A 504 0.08 3.14 0.70
CA PRO A 504 -0.39 2.20 1.71
C PRO A 504 -0.50 0.77 1.17
N THR A 505 0.00 -0.17 1.95
CA THR A 505 -0.02 -1.62 1.70
C THR A 505 -1.15 -2.34 2.45
N ILE A 506 -1.47 -3.56 2.00
CA ILE A 506 -2.26 -4.54 2.72
C ILE A 506 -1.38 -5.70 3.19
N THR A 507 -1.61 -6.19 4.40
CA THR A 507 -0.96 -7.42 4.92
C THR A 507 -1.83 -8.63 4.64
N LEU A 508 -1.27 -9.67 3.99
CA LEU A 508 -1.99 -10.90 3.64
C LEU A 508 -1.78 -12.03 4.65
N PRO A 509 -2.86 -12.72 5.09
CA PRO A 509 -2.75 -13.87 5.96
C PRO A 509 -2.35 -15.14 5.19
N VAL A 510 -1.48 -15.95 5.78
CA VAL A 510 -1.14 -17.31 5.30
C VAL A 510 -1.91 -18.38 6.08
N SER A 511 -2.14 -19.52 5.45
CA SER A 511 -2.77 -20.69 6.07
C SER A 511 -1.72 -21.76 6.42
N LYS A 512 -2.11 -22.74 7.24
CA LYS A 512 -1.21 -23.78 7.79
C LYS A 512 -1.79 -25.17 7.59
N ILE A 513 -0.97 -26.15 7.20
CA ILE A 513 -1.34 -27.58 7.18
C ILE A 513 -0.37 -28.38 8.03
N THR A 514 -0.87 -29.00 9.10
CA THR A 514 -0.10 -29.89 9.97
C THR A 514 -0.17 -31.33 9.45
N VAL A 515 0.97 -31.95 9.15
CA VAL A 515 1.04 -33.39 8.83
C VAL A 515 1.63 -34.13 10.03
N THR A 516 0.92 -35.15 10.51
CA THR A 516 1.34 -35.98 11.65
C THR A 516 1.47 -37.44 11.23
N LYS A 517 2.55 -38.10 11.65
CA LYS A 517 2.81 -39.53 11.42
C LYS A 517 2.38 -40.37 12.62
N THR A 518 1.77 -41.51 12.34
CA THR A 518 1.37 -42.54 13.32
C THR A 518 1.89 -43.91 12.87
N TRP A 519 2.21 -44.76 13.85
CA TRP A 519 2.64 -46.14 13.67
C TRP A 519 1.70 -47.06 14.45
N SER A 520 1.06 -48.04 13.79
CA SER A 520 0.02 -48.87 14.43
C SER A 520 0.56 -49.79 15.52
N ASP A 521 1.84 -50.15 15.43
CA ASP A 521 2.62 -50.94 16.39
C ASP A 521 3.38 -50.07 17.41
N GLY A 522 3.07 -48.77 17.46
CA GLY A 522 3.53 -47.85 18.51
C GLY A 522 4.83 -47.11 18.17
N SER A 523 4.81 -45.79 18.29
CA SER A 523 5.95 -44.90 17.97
C SER A 523 7.21 -45.14 18.81
N GLU A 524 7.09 -45.81 19.96
CA GLU A 524 8.24 -46.24 20.79
C GLU A 524 9.18 -47.21 20.04
N ASN A 525 8.64 -48.03 19.13
CA ASN A 525 9.43 -48.92 18.27
C ASN A 525 10.17 -48.19 17.13
N HIS A 526 9.99 -46.87 17.02
CA HIS A 526 10.46 -46.03 15.91
C HIS A 526 11.33 -44.85 16.38
N ALA A 527 11.90 -44.92 17.59
CA ALA A 527 12.66 -43.81 18.19
C ALA A 527 13.80 -43.25 17.29
N ASP A 528 14.49 -44.14 16.55
CA ASP A 528 15.59 -43.80 15.64
C ASP A 528 15.17 -43.68 14.16
N ASP A 529 13.89 -43.93 13.83
CA ASP A 529 13.39 -43.94 12.45
C ASP A 529 12.99 -42.53 11.96
N SER A 530 12.92 -42.39 10.62
CA SER A 530 12.35 -41.21 9.97
C SER A 530 11.62 -41.57 8.67
N VAL A 531 10.63 -40.76 8.31
CA VAL A 531 9.89 -40.87 7.04
C VAL A 531 9.90 -39.53 6.30
N GLN A 532 9.84 -39.58 4.96
CA GLN A 532 9.70 -38.38 4.13
C GLN A 532 8.26 -38.29 3.62
N VAL A 533 7.60 -37.17 3.91
CA VAL A 533 6.29 -36.82 3.35
C VAL A 533 6.43 -35.72 2.30
N GLN A 534 5.54 -35.75 1.31
CA GLN A 534 5.42 -34.73 0.27
C GLN A 534 3.96 -34.25 0.21
N LEU A 535 3.75 -32.99 0.59
CA LEU A 535 2.51 -32.25 0.37
C LEU A 535 2.36 -31.93 -1.12
N LYS A 536 1.13 -32.01 -1.62
CA LYS A 536 0.74 -31.66 -2.99
C LYS A 536 -0.32 -30.55 -2.95
N GLN A 537 -0.29 -29.68 -3.95
CA GLN A 537 -1.25 -28.62 -4.23
C GLN A 537 -1.85 -28.88 -5.63
N ASP A 538 -3.16 -29.06 -5.72
CA ASP A 538 -3.91 -29.38 -6.94
C ASP A 538 -3.30 -30.56 -7.73
N GLY A 539 -2.86 -31.59 -6.99
CA GLY A 539 -2.24 -32.82 -7.51
C GLY A 539 -0.75 -32.71 -7.89
N ARG A 540 -0.17 -31.51 -7.88
CA ARG A 540 1.27 -31.28 -8.13
C ARG A 540 2.06 -31.22 -6.83
N ASP A 541 3.34 -31.58 -6.85
CA ASP A 541 4.18 -31.46 -5.66
C ASP A 541 4.34 -30.00 -5.24
N TYR A 542 4.00 -29.68 -3.99
CA TYR A 542 4.15 -28.34 -3.44
C TYR A 542 5.65 -28.04 -3.27
N ALA A 543 6.10 -26.85 -3.70
CA ALA A 543 7.53 -26.53 -3.81
C ALA A 543 8.30 -26.66 -2.48
N ASN A 544 7.63 -26.34 -1.37
CA ASN A 544 8.16 -26.50 0.00
C ASN A 544 7.43 -27.62 0.77
N GLY A 545 6.81 -28.55 0.05
CA GLY A 545 5.97 -29.62 0.60
C GLY A 545 6.71 -30.84 1.12
N SER A 546 8.04 -30.90 0.97
CA SER A 546 8.83 -32.03 1.45
C SER A 546 9.23 -31.83 2.92
N ALA A 547 8.94 -32.81 3.78
CA ALA A 547 9.34 -32.78 5.18
C ALA A 547 9.73 -34.16 5.73
N THR A 548 10.73 -34.17 6.60
CA THR A 548 11.13 -35.35 7.37
C THR A 548 10.38 -35.39 8.70
N LEU A 549 9.64 -36.48 8.96
CA LEU A 549 8.98 -36.74 10.24
C LEU A 549 9.77 -37.81 11.00
N ASN A 550 10.05 -37.56 12.28
CA ASN A 550 10.78 -38.46 13.19
C ASN A 550 10.39 -38.20 14.65
N ALA A 551 10.92 -39.01 15.58
CA ALA A 551 10.61 -38.88 17.00
C ALA A 551 11.02 -37.51 17.61
N ALA A 552 12.17 -36.93 17.19
CA ALA A 552 12.63 -35.63 17.68
C ALA A 552 11.72 -34.46 17.27
N GLY A 553 11.08 -34.56 16.10
CA GLY A 553 10.03 -33.65 15.64
C GLY A 553 8.63 -33.98 16.17
N ASN A 554 8.50 -34.83 17.20
CA ASN A 554 7.22 -35.36 17.71
C ASN A 554 6.33 -35.96 16.60
N TRP A 555 6.95 -36.52 15.55
CA TRP A 555 6.28 -37.07 14.37
C TRP A 555 5.37 -36.07 13.62
N THR A 556 5.59 -34.76 13.74
CA THR A 556 4.74 -33.74 13.10
C THR A 556 5.54 -32.64 12.38
N HIS A 557 4.93 -32.04 11.35
CA HIS A 557 5.46 -30.88 10.63
C HIS A 557 4.31 -29.96 10.21
N GLU A 558 4.57 -28.66 10.08
CA GLU A 558 3.57 -27.66 9.70
C GLU A 558 4.02 -26.91 8.45
N PHE A 559 3.27 -27.04 7.37
CA PHE A 559 3.50 -26.34 6.10
C PHE A 559 2.71 -25.02 6.08
N THR A 560 3.38 -23.92 5.72
CA THR A 560 2.71 -22.68 5.29
C THR A 560 2.14 -22.89 3.88
N VAL A 561 0.89 -22.49 3.66
CA VAL A 561 0.15 -22.71 2.39
C VAL A 561 -0.82 -21.56 2.09
N SER A 562 -1.25 -21.42 0.84
CA SER A 562 -2.28 -20.46 0.44
C SER A 562 -3.70 -21.02 0.59
N ALA A 563 -4.64 -20.16 0.97
CA ALA A 563 -6.07 -20.41 0.80
C ALA A 563 -6.56 -19.58 -0.40
N GLY A 564 -7.01 -18.35 -0.16
CA GLY A 564 -7.37 -17.40 -1.21
C GLY A 564 -8.78 -17.56 -1.76
N PRO A 565 -9.23 -16.63 -2.62
CA PRO A 565 -10.61 -16.56 -3.10
C PRO A 565 -11.05 -17.76 -3.95
N GLU A 566 -10.13 -18.38 -4.70
CA GLU A 566 -10.40 -19.55 -5.55
C GLU A 566 -10.16 -20.85 -4.77
N GLY A 567 -9.07 -20.86 -4.00
CA GLY A 567 -8.72 -21.94 -3.06
C GLY A 567 -8.13 -23.19 -3.72
N HIS A 568 -7.28 -23.89 -2.97
CA HIS A 568 -6.54 -25.05 -3.45
C HIS A 568 -6.97 -26.35 -2.76
N ALA A 569 -6.86 -27.45 -3.48
CA ALA A 569 -6.96 -28.80 -2.94
C ALA A 569 -5.56 -29.31 -2.55
N TYR A 570 -5.34 -29.51 -1.25
CA TYR A 570 -4.11 -30.09 -0.74
C TYR A 570 -4.26 -31.59 -0.51
N SER A 571 -3.20 -32.35 -0.73
CA SER A 571 -3.12 -33.77 -0.34
C SER A 571 -1.70 -34.08 0.13
N VAL A 572 -1.49 -35.21 0.81
CA VAL A 572 -0.16 -35.65 1.26
C VAL A 572 0.15 -37.05 0.78
N SER A 573 1.41 -37.30 0.47
CA SER A 573 1.95 -38.60 0.10
C SER A 573 3.20 -38.89 0.92
N GLU A 574 3.54 -40.17 1.08
CA GLU A 574 4.71 -40.61 1.84
C GLU A 574 5.62 -41.48 0.95
N VAL A 575 6.93 -41.31 1.10
CA VAL A 575 7.92 -42.18 0.45
C VAL A 575 7.84 -43.57 1.08
N LYS A 576 7.58 -44.60 0.26
CA LYS A 576 7.31 -45.98 0.72
C LYS A 576 8.34 -46.47 1.73
N VAL A 577 7.87 -46.81 2.93
CA VAL A 577 8.67 -47.48 3.96
C VAL A 577 8.60 -48.99 3.72
N GLU A 578 9.74 -49.66 3.54
CA GLU A 578 9.75 -51.12 3.39
C GLU A 578 9.30 -51.82 4.68
N GLY A 579 8.38 -52.79 4.52
CA GLY A 579 7.73 -53.50 5.61
C GLY A 579 6.44 -52.87 6.16
N TYR A 580 5.97 -51.74 5.59
CA TYR A 580 4.71 -51.10 5.99
C TYR A 580 3.81 -50.70 4.83
N ASP A 581 2.51 -50.82 5.06
CA ASP A 581 1.46 -50.22 4.26
C ASP A 581 1.08 -48.86 4.86
N SER A 582 1.18 -47.81 4.05
CA SER A 582 0.90 -46.42 4.46
C SER A 582 -0.50 -45.99 4.05
N LYS A 583 -1.22 -45.30 4.94
CA LYS A 583 -2.57 -44.78 4.72
C LYS A 583 -2.70 -43.36 5.24
N VAL A 584 -3.26 -42.46 4.42
CA VAL A 584 -3.66 -41.11 4.81
C VAL A 584 -5.12 -41.09 5.30
N ASP A 585 -5.45 -40.23 6.24
CA ASP A 585 -6.79 -40.10 6.84
C ASP A 585 -7.86 -39.48 5.92
N LYS A 586 -7.47 -38.67 4.94
CA LYS A 586 -8.32 -38.18 3.83
C LYS A 586 -7.53 -38.17 2.51
N THR A 587 -8.22 -38.10 1.38
CA THR A 587 -7.56 -37.90 0.07
C THR A 587 -7.09 -36.46 -0.07
N ASP A 588 -8.02 -35.51 0.08
CA ASP A 588 -7.80 -34.09 -0.17
C ASP A 588 -8.43 -33.21 0.92
N LEU A 589 -7.86 -32.01 1.09
CA LEU A 589 -8.34 -30.94 1.95
C LEU A 589 -8.40 -29.65 1.14
N LYS A 590 -9.59 -29.09 0.91
CA LYS A 590 -9.71 -27.76 0.29
C LYS A 590 -9.58 -26.66 1.33
N LEU A 591 -8.69 -25.69 1.09
CA LEU A 591 -8.66 -24.41 1.79
C LEU A 591 -9.08 -23.29 0.83
N GLN A 592 -10.04 -22.46 1.23
CA GLN A 592 -10.59 -21.38 0.40
C GLN A 592 -11.20 -20.28 1.28
N GLY A 593 -10.80 -19.03 1.07
CA GLY A 593 -11.27 -17.85 1.81
C GLY A 593 -10.20 -16.76 1.90
N LEU A 594 -10.60 -15.56 2.35
CA LEU A 594 -9.73 -14.40 2.46
C LEU A 594 -8.99 -14.30 3.83
N THR A 595 -9.21 -15.26 4.72
CA THR A 595 -8.68 -15.29 6.09
C THR A 595 -7.75 -16.50 6.30
N ALA A 596 -6.91 -16.44 7.34
CA ALA A 596 -6.04 -17.56 7.72
C ALA A 596 -6.86 -18.80 8.09
N GLN A 597 -6.48 -19.97 7.54
CA GLN A 597 -7.11 -21.25 7.81
C GLN A 597 -6.08 -22.27 8.32
N SER A 598 -6.56 -23.30 9.01
CA SER A 598 -5.74 -24.41 9.48
C SER A 598 -6.30 -25.74 8.98
N GLY A 599 -5.38 -26.62 8.56
CA GLY A 599 -5.65 -27.95 8.07
C GLY A 599 -4.78 -28.99 8.78
N ALA A 600 -5.17 -30.26 8.70
CA ALA A 600 -4.37 -31.36 9.21
C ALA A 600 -4.50 -32.62 8.35
N PHE A 601 -3.45 -33.43 8.31
CA PHE A 601 -3.44 -34.80 7.80
C PHE A 601 -2.79 -35.75 8.81
N THR A 602 -3.29 -36.98 8.87
CA THR A 602 -2.65 -38.07 9.59
C THR A 602 -2.20 -39.14 8.59
N VAL A 603 -0.92 -39.44 8.57
CA VAL A 603 -0.35 -40.58 7.83
C VAL A 603 -0.12 -41.71 8.83
N THR A 604 -0.66 -42.90 8.58
CA THR A 604 -0.54 -44.07 9.46
C THR A 604 0.16 -45.20 8.73
N ASN A 605 1.29 -45.67 9.26
CA ASN A 605 1.90 -46.92 8.84
C ASN A 605 1.32 -48.10 9.63
N THR A 606 1.04 -49.18 8.91
CA THR A 606 0.66 -50.50 9.46
C THR A 606 1.64 -51.55 8.95
N PRO A 607 2.20 -52.44 9.79
CA PRO A 607 3.11 -53.48 9.31
C PRO A 607 2.48 -54.35 8.23
N SER A 608 3.21 -54.56 7.14
CA SER A 608 2.82 -55.47 6.06
C SER A 608 3.06 -56.92 6.47
N TYR A 609 2.23 -57.84 5.97
CA TYR A 609 2.36 -59.27 6.24
C TYR A 609 2.21 -60.11 4.96
N VAL A 610 3.01 -61.17 4.85
CA VAL A 610 2.85 -62.23 3.85
C VAL A 610 2.01 -63.36 4.46
N ALA A 611 1.00 -63.84 3.73
CA ALA A 611 0.21 -65.00 4.14
C ALA A 611 0.83 -66.32 3.63
N LEU A 612 0.71 -67.37 4.44
CA LEU A 612 1.05 -68.75 4.11
C LEU A 612 -0.06 -69.66 4.67
N PRO A 613 -0.69 -70.53 3.86
CA PRO A 613 -1.62 -71.53 4.39
C PRO A 613 -0.91 -72.39 5.45
N ALA A 614 -1.44 -72.44 6.67
CA ALA A 614 -0.79 -73.18 7.75
C ALA A 614 -0.66 -74.68 7.43
N SER A 615 -1.62 -75.18 6.65
CA SER A 615 -1.63 -76.54 6.09
C SER A 615 -0.46 -76.86 5.16
N ASP A 616 0.28 -75.86 4.64
CA ASP A 616 1.51 -76.09 3.87
C ASP A 616 2.73 -76.37 4.73
N VAL A 617 2.73 -75.98 6.01
CA VAL A 617 3.64 -76.53 7.01
C VAL A 617 3.17 -77.94 7.35
N LYS A 618 3.99 -78.95 7.08
CA LYS A 618 3.59 -80.37 7.09
C LYS A 618 4.47 -81.21 8.01
N VAL A 619 3.99 -82.38 8.41
CA VAL A 619 4.72 -83.40 9.18
C VAL A 619 4.40 -84.80 8.64
N THR A 620 5.39 -85.69 8.61
CA THR A 620 5.20 -87.09 8.19
C THR A 620 5.35 -88.04 9.37
N LYS A 621 4.41 -88.97 9.48
CA LYS A 621 4.48 -90.11 10.38
C LYS A 621 4.82 -91.38 9.64
N VAL A 622 5.79 -92.14 10.16
CA VAL A 622 6.10 -93.52 9.75
C VAL A 622 5.92 -94.45 10.94
N VAL A 623 5.28 -95.59 10.72
CA VAL A 623 5.20 -96.68 11.72
C VAL A 623 5.97 -97.90 11.25
N GLN A 624 6.77 -98.51 12.13
CA GLN A 624 7.55 -99.71 11.83
C GLN A 624 7.23 -100.84 12.82
N GLY A 625 7.04 -102.06 12.32
CA GLY A 625 6.82 -103.28 13.11
C GLY A 625 5.35 -103.66 13.33
N HIS A 626 4.41 -102.73 13.17
CA HIS A 626 2.96 -103.00 13.23
C HIS A 626 2.17 -101.91 12.48
N ALA A 627 0.87 -102.14 12.28
CA ALA A 627 -0.09 -101.09 11.91
C ALA A 627 -0.42 -100.19 13.12
N ALA A 628 -0.80 -98.94 12.90
CA ALA A 628 -1.18 -98.02 13.96
C ALA A 628 -2.47 -98.47 14.69
N ASN A 629 -2.49 -98.34 16.03
CA ASN A 629 -3.65 -98.65 16.88
C ASN A 629 -4.35 -97.38 17.43
N SER A 630 -3.64 -96.26 17.55
CA SER A 630 -4.19 -94.91 17.73
C SER A 630 -3.69 -93.98 16.62
N ASP A 631 -4.35 -92.83 16.52
CA ASP A 631 -3.83 -91.68 15.78
C ASP A 631 -2.57 -91.10 16.48
N PHE A 632 -1.76 -90.32 15.76
CA PHE A 632 -0.56 -89.67 16.30
C PHE A 632 -0.64 -88.16 16.12
N SER A 633 -0.58 -87.42 17.24
CA SER A 633 -0.66 -85.95 17.24
C SER A 633 0.73 -85.29 17.28
N PHE A 634 0.84 -84.13 16.65
CA PHE A 634 2.06 -83.32 16.57
C PHE A 634 1.77 -81.88 16.97
N ASN A 635 2.78 -81.24 17.57
CA ASN A 635 2.77 -79.84 17.96
C ASN A 635 3.79 -79.09 17.10
N LEU A 636 3.34 -78.01 16.47
CA LEU A 636 4.18 -76.99 15.83
C LEU A 636 4.26 -75.81 16.80
N LYS A 637 5.45 -75.44 17.26
CA LYS A 637 5.63 -74.28 18.15
C LYS A 637 6.66 -73.32 17.57
N CYS A 638 6.29 -72.05 17.42
CA CYS A 638 7.23 -71.00 17.05
C CYS A 638 8.24 -70.79 18.19
N VAL A 639 9.52 -70.61 17.83
CA VAL A 639 10.59 -70.29 18.77
C VAL A 639 11.43 -69.12 18.27
N ASP A 640 11.57 -68.09 19.09
CA ASP A 640 12.44 -66.96 18.80
C ASP A 640 13.91 -67.40 18.68
N SER A 641 14.69 -66.65 17.91
CA SER A 641 16.11 -66.90 17.65
C SER A 641 16.90 -65.59 17.80
N THR A 642 18.19 -65.71 18.13
CA THR A 642 19.12 -64.57 18.24
C THR A 642 19.92 -64.31 16.96
N ASP A 643 19.49 -64.90 15.83
CA ASP A 643 20.06 -64.58 14.51
C ASP A 643 19.62 -63.17 14.10
N ALA A 644 20.51 -62.42 13.43
CA ALA A 644 20.20 -61.07 12.94
C ALA A 644 19.06 -61.04 11.90
N ASN A 645 18.77 -62.18 11.24
CA ASN A 645 17.70 -62.35 10.28
C ASN A 645 16.50 -63.13 10.87
N ALA A 646 16.42 -63.31 12.20
CA ALA A 646 15.31 -64.03 12.83
C ALA A 646 14.02 -63.21 12.85
N GLY A 647 12.94 -63.78 12.32
CA GLY A 647 11.59 -63.29 12.59
C GLY A 647 11.12 -63.70 14.00
N LYS A 648 10.51 -62.78 14.76
CA LYS A 648 10.05 -63.06 16.14
C LYS A 648 8.69 -63.73 16.12
N CYS A 649 8.37 -64.54 17.13
CA CYS A 649 7.08 -65.21 17.23
C CYS A 649 5.91 -64.26 17.54
N ALA A 650 6.19 -63.05 18.04
CA ALA A 650 5.20 -61.97 18.15
C ALA A 650 4.79 -61.42 16.77
N ASP A 651 5.65 -61.54 15.77
CA ASP A 651 5.44 -61.06 14.39
C ASP A 651 4.73 -62.10 13.49
N VAL A 652 4.13 -63.14 14.10
CA VAL A 652 3.39 -64.21 13.42
C VAL A 652 1.95 -64.27 13.92
N THR A 653 0.99 -63.92 13.06
CA THR A 653 -0.45 -64.05 13.35
C THR A 653 -0.99 -65.38 12.82
N GLY A 654 -2.10 -65.86 13.38
CA GLY A 654 -2.70 -67.17 13.07
C GLY A 654 -2.27 -68.32 14.00
N LEU A 655 -1.30 -68.10 14.89
CA LEU A 655 -0.91 -69.05 15.94
C LEU A 655 -1.83 -68.95 17.17
N VAL A 656 -2.03 -70.08 17.86
CA VAL A 656 -2.71 -70.16 19.16
C VAL A 656 -1.68 -70.54 20.21
N ASN A 657 -1.47 -69.72 21.25
CA ASN A 657 -0.42 -69.91 22.27
C ASN A 657 0.98 -70.15 21.66
N ASN A 658 1.32 -69.39 20.62
CA ASN A 658 2.54 -69.48 19.81
C ASN A 658 2.75 -70.84 19.09
N GLY A 659 1.67 -71.57 18.80
CA GLY A 659 1.74 -72.83 18.06
C GLY A 659 0.46 -73.23 17.32
N LEU A 660 0.51 -74.42 16.75
CA LEU A 660 -0.60 -75.17 16.14
C LEU A 660 -0.43 -76.66 16.44
N THR A 661 -1.50 -77.43 16.30
CA THR A 661 -1.47 -78.90 16.40
C THR A 661 -2.06 -79.56 15.16
N THR A 662 -1.72 -80.82 14.94
CA THR A 662 -2.30 -81.66 13.88
C THR A 662 -2.21 -83.14 14.26
N THR A 663 -2.92 -83.99 13.54
CA THR A 663 -3.05 -85.42 13.84
C THR A 663 -3.02 -86.23 12.56
N VAL A 664 -2.12 -87.22 12.48
CA VAL A 664 -2.15 -88.28 11.45
C VAL A 664 -3.03 -89.43 11.96
N SER A 665 -3.99 -89.89 11.16
CA SER A 665 -4.90 -90.95 11.59
C SER A 665 -4.32 -92.34 11.42
N LYS A 666 -4.67 -93.24 12.35
CA LYS A 666 -4.39 -94.68 12.24
C LYS A 666 -4.95 -95.32 10.96
N GLY A 667 -6.02 -94.75 10.40
CA GLY A 667 -6.62 -95.21 9.14
C GLY A 667 -5.68 -95.07 7.94
N GLU A 668 -4.66 -94.21 8.04
CA GLU A 668 -3.65 -93.97 7.00
C GLU A 668 -2.39 -94.84 7.20
N LEU A 669 -2.26 -95.48 8.38
CA LEU A 669 -1.04 -96.15 8.86
C LEU A 669 -1.27 -97.66 9.04
N THR A 670 -1.84 -98.30 8.03
CA THR A 670 -2.45 -99.65 8.08
C THR A 670 -1.46 -100.83 8.07
N ALA A 671 -0.16 -100.60 7.95
CA ALA A 671 0.85 -101.66 7.87
C ALA A 671 2.21 -101.21 8.44
N SER A 672 3.09 -102.18 8.74
CA SER A 672 4.49 -101.89 9.05
C SER A 672 5.20 -101.29 7.83
N GLY A 673 5.77 -100.09 7.99
CA GLY A 673 6.36 -99.30 6.92
C GLY A 673 5.40 -98.28 6.30
N ALA A 674 4.13 -98.24 6.71
CA ALA A 674 3.18 -97.24 6.25
C ALA A 674 3.60 -95.83 6.69
N SER A 675 3.35 -94.87 5.80
CA SER A 675 3.65 -93.45 5.99
C SER A 675 2.47 -92.59 5.59
N ALA A 676 2.25 -91.50 6.32
CA ALA A 676 1.22 -90.51 6.02
C ALA A 676 1.69 -89.11 6.41
N THR A 677 1.21 -88.10 5.69
CA THR A 677 1.66 -86.70 5.76
C THR A 677 0.46 -85.79 5.98
N VAL A 678 0.53 -84.90 6.97
CA VAL A 678 -0.56 -83.96 7.30
C VAL A 678 -0.04 -82.54 7.50
N GLY A 679 -0.87 -81.55 7.18
CA GLY A 679 -0.59 -80.12 7.41
C GLY A 679 -0.97 -79.64 8.82
N PHE A 680 -0.45 -78.50 9.26
CA PHE A 680 -0.81 -77.89 10.55
C PHE A 680 -1.94 -76.87 10.43
N GLY A 681 -3.15 -77.21 10.87
CA GLY A 681 -4.29 -76.29 10.89
C GLY A 681 -4.89 -75.96 9.52
N ASN A 682 -5.94 -75.13 9.51
CA ASN A 682 -6.85 -74.93 8.38
C ASN A 682 -7.01 -73.45 7.95
N GLY A 683 -6.17 -72.53 8.43
CA GLY A 683 -6.20 -71.11 8.08
C GLY A 683 -4.81 -70.59 7.73
N ASP A 684 -4.69 -69.30 7.45
CA ASP A 684 -3.39 -68.69 7.12
C ASP A 684 -2.59 -68.33 8.38
N LEU A 685 -1.30 -68.67 8.38
CA LEU A 685 -0.31 -67.94 9.14
C LEU A 685 0.04 -66.66 8.37
N LYS A 686 0.22 -65.54 9.07
CA LYS A 686 0.75 -64.32 8.44
C LYS A 686 2.01 -63.85 9.14
N PHE A 687 3.06 -63.63 8.34
CA PHE A 687 4.41 -63.30 8.77
C PHE A 687 4.74 -61.87 8.39
N ARG A 688 5.26 -61.08 9.34
CA ARG A 688 5.61 -59.68 9.11
C ARG A 688 6.71 -59.56 8.03
N VAL A 689 6.56 -58.57 7.16
CA VAL A 689 7.53 -58.27 6.10
C VAL A 689 8.81 -57.69 6.72
N PRO A 690 10.01 -58.01 6.20
CA PRO A 690 11.27 -57.41 6.67
C PRO A 690 11.29 -55.89 6.50
N THR A 691 11.84 -55.18 7.48
CA THR A 691 11.93 -53.71 7.51
C THR A 691 13.36 -53.22 7.26
N GLY A 692 13.48 -51.99 6.74
CA GLY A 692 14.78 -51.36 6.47
C GLY A 692 15.58 -52.13 5.42
N ASN A 693 16.84 -52.43 5.71
CA ASN A 693 17.78 -53.06 4.78
C ASN A 693 17.76 -54.60 4.80
N ALA A 694 16.87 -55.24 5.55
CA ALA A 694 16.80 -56.69 5.65
C ALA A 694 16.22 -57.31 4.36
N THR A 695 16.98 -58.19 3.71
CA THR A 695 16.56 -58.86 2.45
C THR A 695 15.69 -60.09 2.69
N GLN A 696 15.66 -60.63 3.91
CA GLN A 696 14.82 -61.74 4.33
C GLN A 696 14.59 -61.73 5.85
N LEU A 697 13.55 -62.44 6.31
CA LEU A 697 13.40 -62.89 7.70
C LEU A 697 13.14 -64.39 7.75
N VAL A 698 13.72 -65.09 8.72
CA VAL A 698 13.57 -66.54 8.91
C VAL A 698 12.88 -66.81 10.25
N TYR A 699 11.67 -67.34 10.18
CA TYR A 699 10.86 -67.74 11.33
C TYR A 699 11.10 -69.22 11.64
N LYS A 700 11.43 -69.54 12.89
CA LYS A 700 11.77 -70.90 13.30
C LYS A 700 10.63 -71.58 14.04
N PHE A 701 10.28 -72.78 13.61
CA PHE A 701 9.30 -73.63 14.27
C PHE A 701 9.92 -74.94 14.71
N ASN A 702 9.68 -75.31 15.95
CA ASN A 702 9.99 -76.65 16.47
C ASN A 702 8.76 -77.54 16.30
N VAL A 703 8.93 -78.66 15.60
CA VAL A 703 7.93 -79.73 15.52
C VAL A 703 8.28 -80.81 16.54
N THR A 704 7.29 -81.25 17.32
CA THR A 704 7.42 -82.36 18.26
C THR A 704 6.21 -83.28 18.19
N GLU A 705 6.43 -84.58 18.38
CA GLU A 705 5.34 -85.54 18.59
C GLU A 705 4.79 -85.46 20.01
N ASP A 706 3.46 -85.39 20.12
CA ASP A 706 2.76 -85.45 21.40
C ASP A 706 2.90 -86.85 22.02
N ARG A 707 3.27 -86.85 23.29
CA ARG A 707 3.55 -88.05 24.11
C ARG A 707 2.70 -88.10 25.38
N THR A 708 1.65 -87.30 25.47
CA THR A 708 0.68 -87.34 26.58
C THR A 708 -0.11 -88.66 26.63
N ASN A 709 -0.45 -89.22 25.47
CA ASN A 709 -1.32 -90.39 25.33
C ASN A 709 -0.65 -91.52 24.49
N VAL A 710 0.57 -91.92 24.86
CA VAL A 710 1.33 -92.98 24.18
C VAL A 710 0.64 -94.36 24.31
N PRO A 711 0.27 -95.05 23.21
CA PRO A 711 -0.27 -96.40 23.29
C PRO A 711 0.83 -97.42 23.62
N ALA A 712 0.45 -98.44 24.38
CA ALA A 712 1.34 -99.53 24.76
C ALA A 712 1.97 -100.22 23.53
N GLY A 713 3.27 -100.53 23.65
CA GLY A 713 4.07 -101.20 22.62
C GLY A 713 4.82 -100.28 21.65
N TRP A 714 4.57 -98.97 21.62
CA TRP A 714 5.31 -98.07 20.71
C TRP A 714 6.51 -97.39 21.39
N ARG A 715 7.69 -97.51 20.79
CA ARG A 715 8.82 -96.59 21.02
C ARG A 715 8.69 -95.40 20.09
N TYR A 716 8.45 -94.23 20.66
CA TYR A 716 8.27 -92.96 19.95
C TYR A 716 9.60 -92.35 19.50
N ASP A 717 9.58 -91.56 18.41
CA ASP A 717 10.67 -90.63 18.09
C ASP A 717 10.60 -89.44 19.06
N GLY A 718 11.51 -89.44 20.04
CA GLY A 718 11.53 -88.44 21.09
C GLY A 718 12.14 -87.09 20.70
N SER A 719 12.67 -86.96 19.48
CA SER A 719 13.41 -85.77 19.04
C SER A 719 12.52 -84.56 18.75
N THR A 720 13.12 -83.37 18.80
CA THR A 720 12.53 -82.15 18.23
C THR A 720 13.10 -81.97 16.82
N LYS A 721 12.23 -81.74 15.84
CA LYS A 721 12.62 -81.37 14.48
C LYS A 721 12.45 -79.86 14.33
N THR A 722 13.14 -79.24 13.38
CA THR A 722 12.92 -77.84 13.00
C THR A 722 12.33 -77.78 11.60
N VAL A 723 11.38 -76.87 11.42
CA VAL A 723 10.93 -76.34 10.12
C VAL A 723 11.18 -74.83 10.17
N THR A 724 11.55 -74.21 9.05
CA THR A 724 11.68 -72.75 8.97
C THR A 724 10.78 -72.17 7.89
N VAL A 725 10.28 -70.95 8.10
CA VAL A 725 9.58 -70.17 7.08
C VAL A 725 10.41 -68.93 6.78
N THR A 726 10.94 -68.85 5.57
CA THR A 726 11.69 -67.69 5.10
C THR A 726 10.75 -66.76 4.34
N ILE A 727 10.73 -65.49 4.74
CA ILE A 727 10.08 -64.39 4.02
C ILE A 727 11.15 -63.67 3.22
N ALA A 728 11.08 -63.76 1.90
CA ALA A 728 12.04 -63.20 0.96
C ALA A 728 11.31 -62.62 -0.27
N LYS A 729 11.97 -61.76 -1.06
CA LYS A 729 11.42 -61.32 -2.35
C LYS A 729 11.57 -62.44 -3.38
N ASN A 730 10.50 -62.72 -4.13
CA ASN A 730 10.50 -63.67 -5.25
C ASN A 730 11.07 -63.04 -6.53
N ASP A 731 11.05 -63.79 -7.64
CA ASP A 731 11.54 -63.33 -8.95
C ASP A 731 10.79 -62.09 -9.50
N ASP A 732 9.52 -61.89 -9.10
CA ASP A 732 8.73 -60.69 -9.42
C ASP A 732 9.00 -59.49 -8.47
N GLY A 733 9.90 -59.65 -7.49
CA GLY A 733 10.20 -58.66 -6.46
C GLY A 733 9.16 -58.55 -5.32
N GLN A 734 8.15 -59.42 -5.31
CA GLN A 734 7.10 -59.49 -4.29
C GLN A 734 7.56 -60.29 -3.07
N TRP A 735 7.18 -59.87 -1.86
CA TRP A 735 7.48 -60.62 -0.64
C TRP A 735 6.65 -61.91 -0.57
N ALA A 736 7.32 -63.06 -0.48
CA ALA A 736 6.72 -64.40 -0.48
C ALA A 736 7.25 -65.25 0.69
N ALA A 737 6.44 -66.21 1.14
CA ALA A 737 6.77 -67.13 2.22
C ALA A 737 7.15 -68.51 1.68
N THR A 738 8.34 -69.01 2.03
CA THR A 738 8.85 -70.31 1.61
C THR A 738 9.14 -71.19 2.82
N VAL A 739 8.61 -72.42 2.83
CA VAL A 739 8.78 -73.37 3.95
C VAL A 739 9.98 -74.29 3.67
N ASN A 740 11.06 -74.11 4.44
CA ASN A 740 12.29 -74.89 4.36
C ASN A 740 12.35 -75.94 5.48
N ASP A 741 13.09 -77.02 5.25
CA ASP A 741 13.12 -78.23 6.12
C ASP A 741 11.73 -78.85 6.37
N ASN A 742 10.78 -78.57 5.46
CA ASN A 742 9.38 -78.94 5.59
C ASN A 742 9.18 -80.47 5.57
N ASN A 743 8.04 -80.91 6.12
CA ASN A 743 7.65 -82.31 6.19
C ASN A 743 8.65 -83.24 6.94
N PRO A 744 9.17 -82.85 8.12
CA PRO A 744 10.08 -83.71 8.87
C PRO A 744 9.41 -85.01 9.29
N THR A 745 10.15 -86.11 9.21
CA THR A 745 9.63 -87.46 9.47
C THR A 745 9.88 -87.91 10.92
N PHE A 746 8.83 -88.40 11.58
CA PHE A 746 8.89 -89.07 12.89
C PHE A 746 8.61 -90.56 12.72
N MET A 747 9.55 -91.42 13.08
CA MET A 747 9.41 -92.88 12.96
C MET A 747 9.17 -93.53 14.32
N ASN A 748 7.97 -94.06 14.55
CA ASN A 748 7.69 -94.89 15.74
C ASN A 748 7.91 -96.36 15.43
N LYS A 749 8.55 -97.08 16.35
CA LYS A 749 8.80 -98.51 16.22
C LYS A 749 8.00 -99.29 17.26
N TYR A 750 7.18 -100.22 16.78
CA TYR A 750 6.49 -101.18 17.62
C TYR A 750 7.51 -102.17 18.20
N ILE A 751 7.47 -102.32 19.52
CA ILE A 751 8.19 -103.31 20.29
C ILE A 751 7.11 -104.24 20.84
N ALA A 752 7.01 -105.43 20.25
CA ALA A 752 6.12 -106.46 20.77
C ALA A 752 6.54 -106.82 22.20
N VAL A 753 5.68 -106.51 23.17
CA VAL A 753 5.79 -107.07 24.52
C VAL A 753 5.50 -108.55 24.45
N SER A 754 6.55 -109.37 24.33
CA SER A 754 6.44 -110.82 24.39
C SER A 754 5.71 -111.21 25.66
N SER A 755 4.59 -111.92 25.50
CA SER A 755 3.85 -112.51 26.62
C SER A 755 4.70 -113.60 27.27
N LEU A 756 5.49 -113.22 28.27
CA LEU A 756 6.02 -114.19 29.24
C LEU A 756 4.84 -114.98 29.82
N PRO A 757 4.90 -116.32 29.86
CA PRO A 757 3.82 -117.12 30.39
C PRO A 757 3.58 -116.78 31.87
N LEU A 758 2.31 -116.71 32.25
CA LEU A 758 1.87 -116.23 33.55
C LEU A 758 2.19 -117.24 34.69
N THR A 759 3.38 -117.17 35.26
CA THR A 759 3.73 -117.81 36.54
C THR A 759 4.40 -116.80 37.46
N GLY A 760 3.67 -116.32 38.46
CA GLY A 760 4.05 -115.13 39.24
C GLY A 760 5.03 -115.37 40.38
N GLY A 761 5.61 -114.27 40.90
CA GLY A 761 6.38 -114.32 42.15
C GLY A 761 7.29 -113.12 42.42
N ARG A 762 6.81 -112.19 43.27
CA ARG A 762 7.60 -111.29 44.16
C ARG A 762 8.65 -110.33 43.55
N SER A 763 8.33 -109.03 43.67
CA SER A 763 9.25 -107.92 44.05
C SER A 763 10.66 -107.87 43.44
N ALA A 764 10.83 -107.06 42.38
CA ALA A 764 12.13 -106.70 41.85
C ALA A 764 12.88 -105.67 42.74
N ARG A 765 13.65 -106.18 43.70
CA ARG A 765 15.03 -105.68 43.87
C ARG A 765 15.95 -106.61 43.07
N ASP A 766 17.13 -106.09 42.74
CA ASP A 766 18.29 -106.82 42.24
C ASP A 766 18.07 -107.69 40.98
N TRP A 767 18.32 -107.08 39.81
CA TRP A 767 19.34 -107.69 38.95
C TRP A 767 20.25 -106.66 38.29
N LEU A 768 21.54 -106.92 38.42
CA LEU A 768 22.66 -106.13 37.91
C LEU A 768 23.70 -107.17 37.44
N VAL A 769 24.53 -106.80 36.46
CA VAL A 769 25.62 -107.61 35.89
C VAL A 769 25.19 -108.73 34.94
N CYS A 770 25.28 -108.45 33.62
CA CYS A 770 26.11 -109.26 32.73
C CYS A 770 26.39 -108.55 31.39
N GLY A 771 27.68 -108.44 31.01
CA GLY A 771 28.12 -108.04 29.66
C GLY A 771 28.31 -106.54 29.39
N GLY A 772 29.54 -106.02 29.60
CA GLY A 772 29.91 -104.66 29.20
C GLY A 772 31.02 -104.02 30.04
N GLY A 773 32.23 -104.58 30.02
CA GLY A 773 33.37 -104.07 30.79
C GLY A 773 34.36 -103.21 29.98
N LEU A 774 35.30 -102.58 30.71
CA LEU A 774 36.51 -101.88 30.24
C LEU A 774 36.32 -100.47 29.62
N GLY A 775 36.63 -99.44 30.42
CA GLY A 775 36.73 -98.03 30.00
C GLY A 775 37.12 -97.12 31.18
N LEU A 776 38.42 -96.89 31.39
CA LEU A 776 39.02 -96.05 32.46
C LEU A 776 38.32 -94.66 32.54
N MET A 777 37.84 -94.17 33.70
CA MET A 777 38.47 -93.80 35.00
C MET A 777 38.93 -92.33 35.12
N ALA A 778 38.69 -91.76 36.30
CA ALA A 778 39.15 -90.46 36.84
C ALA A 778 38.56 -89.17 36.22
N LEU A 779 38.26 -88.11 36.99
CA LEU A 779 38.04 -87.96 38.45
C LEU A 779 37.20 -86.68 38.73
N LEU A 780 36.70 -86.53 39.97
CA LEU A 780 35.89 -85.38 40.42
C LEU A 780 36.70 -84.35 41.24
N ALA A 781 36.22 -83.10 41.20
CA ALA A 781 36.27 -82.07 42.25
C ALA A 781 37.62 -81.45 42.73
N ALA A 782 37.83 -80.20 42.29
CA ALA A 782 37.93 -78.97 43.12
C ALA A 782 39.18 -78.60 44.00
N ALA A 783 39.39 -77.27 44.07
CA ALA A 783 40.21 -76.47 45.02
C ALA A 783 41.75 -76.49 44.90
N GLY A 784 42.44 -75.38 45.28
CA GLY A 784 43.91 -75.41 45.49
C GLY A 784 44.84 -74.20 45.19
N TYR A 785 44.34 -72.96 45.03
CA TYR A 785 45.09 -71.67 45.09
C TYR A 785 46.63 -71.64 45.41
N THR A 786 47.51 -71.16 44.49
CA THR A 786 48.64 -70.21 44.79
C THR A 786 49.50 -69.70 43.58
N VAL A 787 49.44 -68.39 43.30
CA VAL A 787 50.54 -67.38 43.18
C VAL A 787 51.87 -67.67 42.41
N TRP A 788 52.18 -66.88 41.35
CA TRP A 788 53.21 -65.79 41.36
C TRP A 788 53.16 -64.83 40.14
N ARG A 789 53.95 -63.73 40.15
CA ARG A 789 53.87 -62.50 39.31
C ARG A 789 54.94 -62.36 38.21
N LYS A 790 54.61 -61.57 37.16
CA LYS A 790 55.26 -60.29 36.74
C LYS A 790 54.27 -59.57 35.77
N ARG A 791 53.89 -58.28 35.88
CA ARG A 791 54.63 -56.97 35.84
C ARG A 791 55.31 -56.70 34.49
N GLN A 792 55.23 -55.51 33.87
CA GLN A 792 54.46 -54.25 34.11
C GLN A 792 54.57 -53.35 32.84
N LEU A 793 54.10 -52.08 32.92
CA LEU A 793 54.24 -50.93 31.99
C LEU A 793 53.03 -50.72 31.05
N VAL A 794 52.38 -49.54 31.01
CA VAL A 794 52.39 -48.38 31.93
C VAL A 794 50.96 -48.11 32.37
#